data_AF-A0A538KU40-F1
#
_entry.id   AF-A0A538KU40-F1
#
_cell.length_a   1.000
_cell.length_b   1.000
_cell.length_c   1.000
_cell.angle_alpha   90.00
_cell.angle_beta   90.00
_cell.angle_gamma   90.00
#
_symmetry.space_group_name_H-M   'P 1'
#
loop_
_entity.id
_entity.type
_entity.pdbx_description
1 polymer ?
#
loop_
_entity_poly.entity_id
_entity_poly.type
_entity_poly.pdbx_seq_one_letter_code
_entity_poly.pdbx_strand_id
1 'polypeptide(L)'
;MSAPELVTVTIDERSVQVPKGTGLVETAAAAGIEIPVFCYEPRLGEAIGACRMCLVEVVGMPPKPQAGCTLTAQEGMVVKTARTSEMARVAQNATLEFILVNHPLDCPVCDKGGECPLQDLTFRYGPGNTRMTFEKRTFEKPIPISPAISIDRERCILCYRCTRFSESVSEDNQLVAVNRGAQTMIATFEDEPYTGAFTGNVTELCPVGALLPTQPRFEIRPWEFQAVPSVCGLCPVGCNIDVDQREGKVKRILSRNHPEVDEGWLCDKGRFGFSHLYAEDRITEPLRRVRRRGLEEISWEDALDDAERLLREADGRVAVALSGSETTEEAYALAKLVRVGLGAHTAMLPEEVGDGLDAFRVPLSAIRDAELIVVLGDDPVVERAPIVDLWLRKARRAGAEIVEVGPAGEVQISPGTTARACRRLKSGELGDRLRASERAVLIWSGGGAGGGSHLAALATDLGFADKPGCGAFFLPETANGRGVAEAWAAASDEEGPEPEPLGLLIVSGDEAAANPNVRALAERAERVLVITMFHSLAAGWADLVLPGTSYLERDGTYVNLEGRVQRLRRAAIPPAPDELAWIAQLAARFELELSPYPSLVFAELSERVFGGVTYEDLGEEARLPERVPLEAAPAEAPDEPVPPKATAGTLQLLRYRPLFSGAAVERVPELQFQRPAPEIELSARDARRLGVKRGEPVNVRSNGTSVELRAMINKRLKAGVARIAEDHARDLHPTVEVSK
;
A
#
# COMPACT_ATOMS: atom_id res chain seq x y z
N MET A 1 24.80 -20.10 2.09
CA MET A 1 24.86 -20.17 0.62
C MET A 1 26.32 -20.06 0.19
N SER A 2 26.79 -20.89 -0.74
CA SER A 2 28.12 -20.74 -1.35
C SER A 2 28.19 -19.39 -2.08
N ALA A 3 29.35 -18.73 -2.06
CA ALA A 3 29.56 -17.52 -2.84
C ALA A 3 29.21 -17.79 -4.32
N PRO A 4 28.47 -16.88 -4.99
CA PRO A 4 28.10 -17.09 -6.39
C PRO A 4 29.35 -17.20 -7.26
N GLU A 5 29.35 -18.15 -8.21
CA GLU A 5 30.39 -18.28 -9.23
C GLU A 5 30.45 -16.97 -10.02
N LEU A 6 31.57 -16.25 -9.94
CA LEU A 6 31.79 -15.02 -10.69
C LEU A 6 32.38 -15.34 -12.06
N VAL A 7 31.92 -14.61 -13.08
CA VAL A 7 32.47 -14.67 -14.44
C VAL A 7 33.03 -13.31 -14.84
N THR A 8 34.12 -13.33 -15.60
CA THR A 8 34.76 -12.12 -16.14
C THR A 8 34.24 -11.86 -17.55
N VAL A 9 33.68 -10.68 -17.77
CA VAL A 9 33.19 -10.19 -19.07
C VAL A 9 33.94 -8.91 -19.44
N THR A 10 34.32 -8.75 -20.70
CA THR A 10 34.91 -7.51 -21.22
C THR A 10 33.90 -6.77 -22.08
N ILE A 11 33.55 -5.54 -21.72
CA ILE A 11 32.61 -4.68 -22.44
C ILE A 11 33.31 -3.37 -22.79
N ASP A 12 33.43 -3.04 -24.08
CA ASP A 12 34.16 -1.85 -24.58
C ASP A 12 35.53 -1.65 -23.89
N GLU A 13 36.36 -2.70 -23.89
CA GLU A 13 37.70 -2.74 -23.27
C GLU A 13 37.74 -2.68 -21.73
N ARG A 14 36.58 -2.58 -21.07
CA ARG A 14 36.48 -2.64 -19.60
C ARG A 14 36.13 -4.06 -19.17
N SER A 15 36.92 -4.62 -18.26
CA SER A 15 36.62 -5.92 -17.65
C SER A 15 35.82 -5.73 -16.37
N VAL A 16 34.78 -6.54 -16.20
CA VAL A 16 33.91 -6.56 -15.01
C VAL A 16 33.69 -8.00 -14.56
N GLN A 17 33.62 -8.20 -13.25
CA GLN A 17 33.24 -9.48 -12.65
C GLN A 17 31.83 -9.39 -12.10
N VAL A 18 30.97 -10.32 -12.52
CA VAL A 18 29.57 -10.41 -12.09
C VAL A 18 29.21 -11.86 -11.80
N PRO A 19 28.15 -12.11 -11.01
CA PRO A 19 27.60 -13.46 -10.88
C PRO A 19 27.28 -14.08 -12.24
N LYS A 20 27.59 -15.37 -12.39
CA LYS A 20 27.21 -16.12 -13.58
C LYS A 20 25.70 -16.10 -13.78
N GLY A 21 25.26 -15.84 -15.01
CA GLY A 21 23.84 -15.72 -15.33
C GLY A 21 23.27 -14.32 -15.21
N THR A 22 24.01 -13.33 -14.67
CA THR A 22 23.59 -11.92 -14.71
C THR A 22 23.34 -11.48 -16.15
N GLY A 23 22.23 -10.76 -16.39
CA GLY A 23 21.89 -10.24 -17.71
C GLY A 23 22.96 -9.30 -18.26
N LEU A 24 23.14 -9.26 -19.58
CA LEU A 24 24.20 -8.46 -20.18
C LEU A 24 23.95 -6.95 -20.04
N VAL A 25 22.69 -6.51 -19.90
CA VAL A 25 22.35 -5.10 -19.63
C VAL A 25 22.85 -4.67 -18.25
N GLU A 26 22.59 -5.47 -17.23
CA GLU A 26 23.09 -5.27 -15.87
C GLU A 26 24.61 -5.38 -15.81
N THR A 27 25.18 -6.33 -16.54
CA THR A 27 26.64 -6.53 -16.63
C THR A 27 27.32 -5.29 -17.23
N ALA A 28 26.73 -4.70 -18.27
CA ALA A 28 27.22 -3.44 -18.85
C ALA A 28 27.09 -2.28 -17.87
N ALA A 29 25.95 -2.17 -17.17
CA ALA A 29 25.74 -1.15 -16.15
C ALA A 29 26.78 -1.24 -15.02
N ALA A 30 27.13 -2.45 -14.58
CA ALA A 30 28.20 -2.70 -13.60
C ALA A 30 29.59 -2.26 -14.09
N ALA A 31 29.83 -2.26 -15.41
CA ALA A 31 31.03 -1.71 -16.04
C ALA A 31 30.96 -0.18 -16.30
N GLY A 32 29.86 0.47 -15.88
CA GLY A 32 29.58 1.88 -16.15
C GLY A 32 29.34 2.18 -17.63
N ILE A 33 28.77 1.21 -18.38
CA ILE A 33 28.46 1.31 -19.80
C ILE A 33 26.96 1.05 -20.00
N GLU A 34 26.27 1.97 -20.69
CA GLU A 34 24.85 1.81 -20.97
C GLU A 34 24.63 0.97 -22.23
N ILE A 35 23.74 -0.02 -22.15
CA ILE A 35 23.13 -0.66 -23.32
C ILE A 35 21.69 -0.15 -23.41
N PRO A 36 21.30 0.58 -24.47
CA PRO A 36 19.99 1.20 -24.56
C PRO A 36 18.90 0.14 -24.77
N VAL A 37 17.78 0.22 -24.04
CA VAL A 37 16.70 -0.77 -24.14
C VAL A 37 15.34 -0.20 -23.74
N PHE A 38 14.29 -0.57 -24.49
CA PHE A 38 12.91 -0.15 -24.19
C PHE A 38 12.01 -1.27 -23.68
N CYS A 39 12.13 -2.50 -24.21
CA CYS A 39 11.20 -3.59 -23.88
C CYS A 39 11.57 -4.37 -22.62
N TYR A 40 12.82 -4.22 -22.16
CA TYR A 40 13.31 -4.86 -20.96
C TYR A 40 13.17 -3.92 -19.77
N GLU A 41 12.67 -4.45 -18.67
CA GLU A 41 12.53 -3.83 -17.35
C GLU A 41 12.79 -4.97 -16.36
N PRO A 42 13.80 -4.88 -15.48
CA PRO A 42 14.20 -6.00 -14.62
C PRO A 42 13.04 -6.59 -13.81
N ARG A 43 12.11 -5.73 -13.37
CA ARG A 43 10.99 -6.11 -12.53
C ARG A 43 9.87 -6.88 -13.26
N LEU A 44 9.88 -6.89 -14.60
CA LEU A 44 8.92 -7.66 -15.40
C LEU A 44 9.37 -9.11 -15.67
N GLY A 45 10.56 -9.50 -15.23
CA GLY A 45 11.15 -10.81 -15.49
C GLY A 45 11.88 -10.89 -16.83
N GLU A 46 11.96 -12.09 -17.41
CA GLU A 46 12.82 -12.39 -18.56
C GLU A 46 12.62 -11.44 -19.76
N ALA A 47 13.72 -11.06 -20.41
CA ALA A 47 13.63 -10.18 -21.57
C ALA A 47 13.03 -10.90 -22.79
N ILE A 48 12.15 -10.21 -23.52
CA ILE A 48 11.54 -10.73 -24.75
C ILE A 48 12.25 -10.28 -26.04
N GLY A 49 13.21 -9.35 -25.94
CA GLY A 49 13.95 -8.84 -27.10
C GLY A 49 13.10 -8.12 -28.16
N ALA A 50 11.97 -7.53 -27.80
CA ALA A 50 11.02 -6.92 -28.75
C ALA A 50 11.55 -5.66 -29.45
N CYS A 51 12.08 -4.69 -28.70
CA CYS A 51 12.42 -3.37 -29.26
C CYS A 51 13.68 -3.34 -30.12
N ARG A 52 14.56 -4.36 -29.99
CA ARG A 52 15.87 -4.45 -30.67
C ARG A 52 16.81 -3.25 -30.44
N MET A 53 16.56 -2.40 -29.45
CA MET A 53 17.46 -1.28 -29.15
C MET A 53 18.78 -1.74 -28.50
N CYS A 54 18.78 -2.86 -27.79
CA CYS A 54 19.94 -3.39 -27.06
C CYS A 54 20.95 -4.15 -27.92
N LEU A 55 20.98 -3.90 -29.24
CA LEU A 55 21.84 -4.66 -30.15
C LEU A 55 23.33 -4.34 -29.89
N VAL A 56 24.12 -5.39 -29.73
CA VAL A 56 25.58 -5.34 -29.47
C VAL A 56 26.33 -6.31 -30.39
N GLU A 57 27.63 -6.10 -30.56
CA GLU A 57 28.53 -7.09 -31.17
C GLU A 57 29.12 -7.97 -30.08
N VAL A 58 29.04 -9.29 -30.23
CA VAL A 58 29.68 -10.25 -29.34
C VAL A 58 30.77 -10.97 -30.13
N VAL A 59 32.03 -10.86 -29.68
CA VAL A 59 33.17 -11.47 -30.38
C VAL A 59 33.05 -12.98 -30.33
N GLY A 60 33.25 -13.64 -31.48
CA GLY A 60 33.11 -15.10 -31.60
C GLY A 60 31.69 -15.59 -31.86
N MET A 61 30.67 -14.72 -31.79
CA MET A 61 29.32 -15.03 -32.27
C MET A 61 29.18 -14.75 -33.79
N PRO A 62 28.12 -15.24 -34.45
CA PRO A 62 27.88 -14.97 -35.87
C PRO A 62 27.95 -13.47 -36.19
N PRO A 63 28.39 -13.07 -37.41
CA PRO A 63 28.65 -11.68 -37.81
C PRO A 63 27.34 -10.90 -38.05
N LYS A 64 26.51 -10.81 -37.00
CA LYS A 64 25.27 -10.05 -36.93
C LYS A 64 25.14 -9.48 -35.51
N PRO A 65 24.47 -8.33 -35.34
CA PRO A 65 24.18 -7.80 -34.01
C PRO A 65 23.35 -8.78 -33.18
N GLN A 66 23.67 -8.91 -31.90
CA GLN A 66 22.97 -9.77 -30.94
C GLN A 66 22.11 -8.93 -30.00
N ALA A 67 20.95 -9.43 -29.59
CA ALA A 67 20.09 -8.72 -28.64
C ALA A 67 20.64 -8.87 -27.21
N GLY A 68 21.28 -7.81 -26.69
CA GLY A 68 21.94 -7.86 -25.39
C GLY A 68 21.00 -8.21 -24.23
N CYS A 69 19.76 -7.73 -24.24
CA CYS A 69 18.81 -7.99 -23.14
C CYS A 69 18.46 -9.47 -22.93
N THR A 70 18.65 -10.33 -23.94
CA THR A 70 18.37 -11.78 -23.84
C THR A 70 19.63 -12.61 -23.59
N LEU A 71 20.79 -11.97 -23.43
CA LEU A 71 22.06 -12.64 -23.17
C LEU A 71 22.42 -12.52 -21.69
N THR A 72 23.09 -13.55 -21.19
CA THR A 72 23.65 -13.59 -19.85
C THR A 72 25.17 -13.62 -19.89
N ALA A 73 25.80 -13.12 -18.83
CA ALA A 73 27.24 -13.10 -18.67
C ALA A 73 27.84 -14.51 -18.70
N GLN A 74 28.86 -14.70 -19.53
CA GLN A 74 29.64 -15.94 -19.65
C GLN A 74 31.13 -15.63 -19.49
N GLU A 75 31.88 -16.59 -18.96
CA GLU A 75 33.33 -16.42 -18.75
C GLU A 75 34.05 -16.11 -20.06
N GLY A 76 34.87 -15.06 -20.06
CA GLY A 76 35.66 -14.63 -21.22
C GLY A 76 34.83 -14.00 -22.35
N MET A 77 33.54 -13.71 -22.12
CA MET A 77 32.70 -13.05 -23.11
C MET A 77 33.21 -11.63 -23.40
N VAL A 78 33.38 -11.29 -24.68
CA VAL A 78 33.80 -9.97 -25.12
C VAL A 78 32.69 -9.32 -25.93
N VAL A 79 32.22 -8.16 -25.46
CA VAL A 79 31.10 -7.42 -26.01
C VAL A 79 31.55 -6.02 -26.42
N LYS A 80 31.11 -5.57 -27.59
CA LYS A 80 31.32 -4.22 -28.10
C LYS A 80 29.96 -3.57 -28.30
N THR A 81 29.76 -2.41 -27.66
CA THR A 81 28.53 -1.63 -27.80
C THR A 81 28.63 -0.68 -29.00
N ALA A 82 27.60 0.14 -29.24
CA ALA A 82 27.64 1.19 -30.26
C ALA A 82 28.80 2.19 -30.09
N ARG A 83 29.42 2.25 -28.92
CA ARG A 83 30.61 3.07 -28.66
C ARG A 83 31.85 2.58 -29.41
N THR A 84 32.04 1.26 -29.51
CA THR A 84 33.27 0.65 -30.06
C THR A 84 33.02 -0.24 -31.28
N SER A 85 31.77 -0.56 -31.60
CA SER A 85 31.36 -1.33 -32.77
C SER A 85 30.51 -0.50 -33.72
N GLU A 86 31.01 -0.33 -34.94
CA GLU A 86 30.26 0.28 -36.04
C GLU A 86 29.00 -0.52 -36.38
N MET A 87 29.08 -1.86 -36.31
CA MET A 87 27.94 -2.74 -36.56
C MET A 87 26.81 -2.50 -35.55
N ALA A 88 27.15 -2.41 -34.26
CA ALA A 88 26.16 -2.11 -33.22
C ALA A 88 25.58 -0.70 -33.40
N ARG A 89 26.44 0.30 -33.69
CA ARG A 89 26.03 1.69 -33.91
C ARG A 89 25.02 1.83 -35.05
N VAL A 90 25.31 1.24 -36.22
CA VAL A 90 24.42 1.25 -37.39
C VAL A 90 23.10 0.54 -37.07
N ALA A 91 23.14 -0.60 -36.38
CA ALA A 91 21.94 -1.36 -36.03
C ALA A 91 21.02 -0.62 -35.06
N GLN A 92 21.57 0.03 -34.03
CA GLN A 92 20.80 0.83 -33.07
C GLN A 92 20.20 2.08 -33.74
N ASN A 93 20.99 2.76 -34.58
CA ASN A 93 20.54 3.93 -35.33
C ASN A 93 19.35 3.61 -36.25
N ALA A 94 19.46 2.52 -37.02
CA ALA A 94 18.37 2.03 -37.88
C ALA A 94 17.14 1.59 -37.07
N THR A 95 17.35 0.96 -35.91
CA THR A 95 16.27 0.55 -35.01
C THR A 95 15.47 1.77 -34.51
N LEU A 96 16.15 2.84 -34.09
CA LEU A 96 15.48 4.08 -33.69
C LEU A 96 14.70 4.70 -34.85
N GLU A 97 15.27 4.72 -36.06
CA GLU A 97 14.56 5.22 -37.24
C GLU A 97 13.26 4.42 -37.51
N PHE A 98 13.28 3.09 -37.32
CA PHE A 98 12.09 2.25 -37.43
C PHE A 98 11.09 2.45 -36.29
N ILE A 99 11.54 2.70 -35.06
CA ILE A 99 10.64 3.00 -33.93
C ILE A 99 9.94 4.34 -34.15
N LEU A 100 10.67 5.34 -34.65
CA LEU A 100 10.17 6.70 -34.88
C LEU A 100 9.31 6.83 -36.15
N VAL A 101 9.22 5.77 -36.96
CA VAL A 101 8.53 5.72 -38.25
C VAL A 101 7.13 6.33 -38.17
N ASN A 102 6.33 5.94 -37.18
CA ASN A 102 4.96 6.38 -36.95
C ASN A 102 4.77 7.23 -35.70
N HIS A 103 5.84 7.56 -34.97
CA HIS A 103 5.71 8.36 -33.75
C HIS A 103 5.23 9.80 -34.09
N PRO A 104 4.25 10.39 -33.37
CA PRO A 104 3.41 11.48 -33.88
C PRO A 104 3.98 12.90 -33.79
N LEU A 105 5.27 13.08 -33.46
CA LEU A 105 5.91 14.40 -33.28
C LEU A 105 5.27 15.29 -32.19
N ASP A 106 4.56 14.69 -31.24
CA ASP A 106 3.87 15.38 -30.14
C ASP A 106 4.80 15.90 -29.03
N CYS A 107 6.14 15.79 -29.15
CA CYS A 107 7.08 16.09 -28.05
C CYS A 107 6.82 17.42 -27.31
N PRO A 108 6.51 18.55 -28.00
CA PRO A 108 6.24 19.83 -27.33
C PRO A 108 4.95 19.85 -26.50
N VAL A 109 4.00 18.94 -26.75
CA VAL A 109 2.68 18.89 -26.09
C VAL A 109 2.47 17.58 -25.30
N CYS A 110 3.42 16.65 -25.36
CA CYS A 110 3.38 15.39 -24.65
C CYS A 110 3.73 15.58 -23.16
N ASP A 111 2.87 15.11 -22.25
CA ASP A 111 3.11 15.23 -20.80
C ASP A 111 4.26 14.35 -20.29
N LYS A 112 4.67 13.34 -21.06
CA LYS A 112 5.89 12.55 -20.78
C LYS A 112 7.17 13.28 -21.22
N GLY A 113 7.06 14.40 -21.94
CA GLY A 113 8.22 15.13 -22.46
C GLY A 113 9.15 15.55 -21.33
N GLY A 114 10.45 15.27 -21.46
CA GLY A 114 11.44 15.48 -20.39
C GLY A 114 11.64 14.31 -19.43
N GLU A 115 10.74 13.31 -19.42
CA GLU A 115 10.90 12.03 -18.71
C GLU A 115 10.67 10.83 -19.66
N CYS A 116 10.94 11.01 -20.95
CA CYS A 116 10.64 10.04 -22.01
C CYS A 116 11.93 9.34 -22.47
N PRO A 117 12.18 8.07 -22.08
CA PRO A 117 13.34 7.32 -22.56
C PRO A 117 13.48 7.30 -24.09
N LEU A 118 12.38 7.30 -24.85
CA LEU A 118 12.46 7.37 -26.32
C LEU A 118 13.08 8.69 -26.80
N GLN A 119 12.73 9.81 -26.16
CA GLN A 119 13.30 11.12 -26.46
C GLN A 119 14.81 11.11 -26.18
N ASP A 120 15.22 10.64 -24.99
CA ASP A 120 16.62 10.65 -24.55
C ASP A 120 17.50 9.73 -25.40
N LEU A 121 17.01 8.52 -25.71
CA LEU A 121 17.74 7.59 -26.56
C LEU A 121 17.79 8.05 -28.01
N THR A 122 16.76 8.74 -28.50
CA THR A 122 16.80 9.36 -29.84
C THR A 122 17.84 10.46 -29.90
N PHE A 123 17.93 11.31 -28.87
CA PHE A 123 18.95 12.35 -28.81
C PHE A 123 20.37 11.76 -28.78
N ARG A 124 20.60 10.69 -28.00
CA ARG A 124 21.93 10.08 -27.82
C ARG A 124 22.38 9.19 -28.97
N TYR A 125 21.48 8.39 -29.55
CA TYR A 125 21.82 7.33 -30.51
C TYR A 125 21.15 7.48 -31.90
N GLY A 126 20.23 8.44 -32.04
CA GLY A 126 19.41 8.60 -33.24
C GLY A 126 20.15 9.17 -34.46
N PRO A 127 19.56 9.10 -35.66
CA PRO A 127 20.15 9.56 -36.93
C PRO A 127 20.23 11.08 -37.08
N GLY A 128 19.67 11.86 -36.16
CA GLY A 128 19.58 13.33 -36.22
C GLY A 128 18.54 13.86 -37.20
N ASN A 129 18.39 13.24 -38.38
CA ASN A 129 17.37 13.57 -39.38
C ASN A 129 16.54 12.34 -39.76
N THR A 130 15.26 12.54 -40.10
CA THR A 130 14.40 11.48 -40.63
C THR A 130 14.42 11.46 -42.16
N ARG A 131 14.45 10.27 -42.74
CA ARG A 131 14.24 10.05 -44.18
C ARG A 131 12.79 9.69 -44.51
N MET A 132 11.97 9.50 -43.48
CA MET A 132 10.57 9.09 -43.60
C MET A 132 9.71 10.32 -43.89
N THR A 133 9.28 10.49 -45.15
CA THR A 133 8.49 11.63 -45.65
C THR A 133 7.04 11.28 -45.97
N PHE A 134 6.61 10.05 -45.68
CA PHE A 134 5.24 9.60 -45.88
C PHE A 134 4.32 9.99 -44.73
N GLU A 135 3.02 9.89 -44.98
CA GLU A 135 1.99 10.11 -43.98
C GLU A 135 2.09 9.08 -42.84
N LYS A 136 2.15 9.58 -41.61
CA LYS A 136 2.24 8.74 -40.41
C LYS A 136 0.88 8.13 -40.09
N ARG A 137 0.89 6.95 -39.47
CA ARG A 137 -0.31 6.30 -38.95
C ARG A 137 -1.03 7.21 -37.95
N THR A 138 -2.34 7.33 -38.09
CA THR A 138 -3.22 8.06 -37.17
C THR A 138 -4.21 7.14 -36.48
N PHE A 139 -4.54 7.46 -35.23
CA PHE A 139 -5.55 6.80 -34.41
C PHE A 139 -6.34 7.84 -33.60
N GLU A 140 -7.47 7.42 -33.04
CA GLU A 140 -8.17 8.22 -32.03
C GLU A 140 -7.27 8.41 -30.79
N LYS A 141 -7.18 9.66 -30.30
CA LYS A 141 -6.37 10.04 -29.14
C LYS A 141 -6.95 11.26 -28.41
N PRO A 142 -6.84 11.33 -27.06
CA PRO A 142 -6.60 10.23 -26.11
C PRO A 142 -7.87 9.41 -25.85
N ILE A 143 -7.71 8.12 -25.53
CA ILE A 143 -8.81 7.21 -25.19
C ILE A 143 -8.71 6.88 -23.69
N PRO A 144 -9.73 7.21 -22.87
CA PRO A 144 -9.75 6.78 -21.48
C PRO A 144 -9.95 5.27 -21.41
N ILE A 145 -9.02 4.55 -20.78
CA ILE A 145 -9.15 3.11 -20.49
C ILE A 145 -9.66 2.85 -19.07
N SER A 146 -9.56 3.86 -18.22
CA SER A 146 -10.23 3.96 -16.93
C SER A 146 -10.35 5.44 -16.55
N PRO A 147 -11.12 5.80 -15.50
CA PRO A 147 -11.13 7.17 -14.98
C PRO A 147 -9.75 7.70 -14.54
N ALA A 148 -8.81 6.81 -14.20
CA ALA A 148 -7.46 7.17 -13.75
C ALA A 148 -6.40 7.14 -14.87
N ILE A 149 -6.64 6.45 -15.99
CA ILE A 149 -5.61 6.21 -17.02
C ILE A 149 -6.17 6.43 -18.43
N SER A 150 -5.41 7.16 -19.24
CA SER A 150 -5.68 7.34 -20.66
C SER A 150 -4.57 6.74 -21.52
N ILE A 151 -4.96 6.22 -22.69
CA ILE A 151 -4.06 5.73 -23.72
C ILE A 151 -4.05 6.63 -24.96
N ASP A 152 -2.85 6.98 -25.44
CA ASP A 152 -2.58 7.55 -26.76
C ASP A 152 -1.87 6.49 -27.61
N ARG A 153 -2.63 5.83 -28.50
CA ARG A 153 -2.16 4.69 -29.28
C ARG A 153 -1.14 5.08 -30.36
N GLU A 154 -1.13 6.34 -30.81
CA GLU A 154 -0.16 6.81 -31.80
C GLU A 154 1.25 6.87 -31.21
N ARG A 155 1.35 7.18 -29.91
CA ARG A 155 2.64 7.28 -29.20
C ARG A 155 3.24 5.92 -28.85
N CYS A 156 2.45 4.85 -28.85
CA CYS A 156 2.88 3.50 -28.44
C CYS A 156 3.93 2.90 -29.39
N ILE A 157 5.04 2.41 -28.82
CA ILE A 157 6.14 1.76 -29.54
C ILE A 157 6.11 0.23 -29.47
N LEU A 158 5.02 -0.37 -28.99
CA LEU A 158 4.84 -1.82 -28.87
C LEU A 158 6.00 -2.51 -28.13
N CYS A 159 6.42 -1.94 -27.00
CA CYS A 159 7.45 -2.53 -26.15
C CYS A 159 6.93 -3.69 -25.28
N TYR A 160 5.59 -3.82 -25.16
CA TYR A 160 4.87 -4.82 -24.37
C TYR A 160 5.11 -4.78 -22.85
N ARG A 161 5.71 -3.72 -22.30
CA ARG A 161 5.87 -3.58 -20.84
C ARG A 161 4.53 -3.60 -20.09
N CYS A 162 3.53 -2.88 -20.61
CA CYS A 162 2.21 -2.79 -19.98
C CYS A 162 1.45 -4.12 -20.00
N THR A 163 1.45 -4.84 -21.13
CA THR A 163 0.78 -6.15 -21.23
C THR A 163 1.49 -7.20 -20.39
N ARG A 164 2.83 -7.19 -20.34
CA ARG A 164 3.61 -8.07 -19.46
C ARG A 164 3.37 -7.80 -17.98
N PHE A 165 3.20 -6.54 -17.60
CA PHE A 165 2.82 -6.19 -16.23
C PHE A 165 1.45 -6.79 -15.88
N SER A 166 0.45 -6.54 -16.73
CA SER A 166 -0.92 -7.06 -16.60
C SER A 166 -0.98 -8.60 -16.54
N GLU A 167 -0.15 -9.29 -17.33
CA GLU A 167 -0.07 -10.74 -17.38
C GLU A 167 0.72 -11.35 -16.22
N SER A 168 1.93 -10.85 -15.97
CA SER A 168 2.93 -11.55 -15.13
C SER A 168 3.12 -10.95 -13.74
N VAL A 169 2.76 -9.68 -13.52
CA VAL A 169 2.97 -9.01 -12.23
C VAL A 169 1.66 -8.84 -11.49
N SER A 170 0.71 -8.08 -12.06
CA SER A 170 -0.61 -7.86 -11.48
C SER A 170 -1.61 -8.97 -11.80
N GLU A 171 -1.24 -9.92 -12.67
CA GLU A 171 -2.01 -11.12 -13.07
C GLU A 171 -3.51 -10.85 -13.35
N ASP A 172 -3.84 -9.64 -13.80
CA ASP A 172 -5.20 -9.21 -14.10
C ASP A 172 -5.59 -9.54 -15.55
N ASN A 173 -4.61 -9.69 -16.45
CA ASN A 173 -4.77 -10.02 -17.87
C ASN A 173 -5.74 -9.10 -18.64
N GLN A 174 -5.91 -7.85 -18.20
CA GLN A 174 -6.84 -6.91 -18.81
C GLN A 174 -6.24 -6.06 -19.92
N LEU A 175 -4.91 -5.91 -19.99
CA LEU A 175 -4.26 -5.22 -21.11
C LEU A 175 -3.69 -6.22 -22.11
N VAL A 176 -4.17 -6.11 -23.35
CA VAL A 176 -3.82 -7.04 -24.44
C VAL A 176 -3.34 -6.32 -25.68
N ALA A 177 -2.56 -7.02 -26.50
CA ALA A 177 -2.24 -6.59 -27.85
C ALA A 177 -3.25 -7.20 -28.83
N VAL A 178 -3.94 -6.35 -29.58
CA VAL A 178 -4.90 -6.76 -30.61
C VAL A 178 -4.34 -6.49 -32.00
N ASN A 179 -4.91 -7.15 -33.01
CA ASN A 179 -4.44 -7.15 -34.41
C ASN A 179 -3.04 -7.76 -34.58
N ARG A 180 -2.40 -7.49 -35.73
CA ARG A 180 -1.06 -8.01 -36.09
C ARG A 180 -0.31 -7.05 -37.02
N GLY A 181 1.03 -7.17 -37.03
CA GLY A 181 1.89 -6.36 -37.88
C GLY A 181 1.77 -4.86 -37.58
N ALA A 182 1.72 -4.02 -38.61
CA ALA A 182 1.62 -2.56 -38.46
C ALA A 182 0.30 -2.06 -37.84
N GLN A 183 -0.73 -2.93 -37.79
CA GLN A 183 -2.04 -2.62 -37.21
C GLN A 183 -2.14 -3.01 -35.72
N THR A 184 -1.07 -3.56 -35.15
CA THR A 184 -1.03 -3.95 -33.74
C THR A 184 -1.22 -2.73 -32.85
N MET A 185 -2.12 -2.85 -31.88
CA MET A 185 -2.39 -1.82 -30.88
C MET A 185 -2.65 -2.43 -29.51
N ILE A 186 -2.41 -1.65 -28.46
CA ILE A 186 -2.76 -2.03 -27.09
C ILE A 186 -4.21 -1.61 -26.83
N ALA A 187 -4.97 -2.52 -26.22
CA ALA A 187 -6.36 -2.32 -25.85
C ALA A 187 -6.66 -3.01 -24.51
N THR A 188 -7.80 -2.67 -23.92
CA THR A 188 -8.36 -3.45 -22.82
C THR A 188 -9.07 -4.69 -23.37
N PHE A 189 -9.14 -5.74 -22.56
CA PHE A 189 -9.86 -6.97 -22.92
C PHE A 189 -11.37 -6.70 -23.00
N GLU A 190 -11.99 -7.09 -24.12
CA GLU A 190 -13.43 -6.88 -24.39
C GLU A 190 -13.92 -5.41 -24.28
N ASP A 191 -13.02 -4.44 -24.44
CA ASP A 191 -13.28 -3.00 -24.26
C ASP A 191 -13.80 -2.64 -22.84
N GLU A 192 -13.64 -3.53 -21.87
CA GLU A 192 -13.98 -3.27 -20.47
C GLU A 192 -12.98 -2.28 -19.84
N PRO A 193 -13.40 -1.47 -18.84
CA PRO A 193 -12.50 -0.57 -18.13
C PRO A 193 -11.35 -1.34 -17.44
N TYR A 194 -10.14 -0.78 -17.53
CA TYR A 194 -8.97 -1.34 -16.84
C TYR A 194 -9.09 -1.10 -15.33
N THR A 195 -9.39 -2.16 -14.59
CA THR A 195 -9.69 -2.17 -13.15
C THR A 195 -8.75 -3.11 -12.41
N GLY A 196 -8.52 -2.88 -11.11
CA GLY A 196 -7.64 -3.70 -10.28
C GLY A 196 -6.75 -2.88 -9.36
N ALA A 197 -6.06 -3.56 -8.44
CA ALA A 197 -5.32 -2.90 -7.38
C ALA A 197 -4.04 -2.15 -7.85
N PHE A 198 -3.53 -2.43 -9.05
CA PHE A 198 -2.20 -2.00 -9.49
C PHE A 198 -2.15 -1.40 -10.90
N THR A 199 -3.30 -1.04 -11.48
CA THR A 199 -3.39 -0.67 -12.90
C THR A 199 -2.49 0.50 -13.26
N GLY A 200 -2.30 1.44 -12.35
CA GLY A 200 -1.54 2.67 -12.53
C GLY A 200 -0.03 2.49 -12.71
N ASN A 201 0.55 1.34 -12.36
CA ASN A 201 1.98 1.09 -12.59
C ASN A 201 2.36 1.15 -14.08
N VAL A 202 1.40 0.91 -14.98
CA VAL A 202 1.65 1.02 -16.42
C VAL A 202 1.98 2.45 -16.87
N THR A 203 1.60 3.47 -16.10
CA THR A 203 1.91 4.88 -16.40
C THR A 203 3.39 5.23 -16.14
N GLU A 204 4.03 4.52 -15.22
CA GLU A 204 5.48 4.59 -14.96
C GLU A 204 6.26 3.69 -15.91
N LEU A 205 5.78 2.46 -16.14
CA LEU A 205 6.45 1.48 -16.99
C LEU A 205 6.52 1.91 -18.46
N CYS A 206 5.52 2.66 -18.95
CA CYS A 206 5.44 3.08 -20.34
C CYS A 206 6.57 4.08 -20.66
N PRO A 207 7.51 3.74 -21.56
CA PRO A 207 8.68 4.57 -21.85
C PRO A 207 8.37 5.77 -22.77
N VAL A 208 7.08 6.00 -23.05
CA VAL A 208 6.56 7.02 -23.96
C VAL A 208 5.26 7.56 -23.38
N GLY A 209 4.80 8.72 -23.85
CA GLY A 209 3.52 9.31 -23.41
C GLY A 209 2.27 8.62 -23.94
N ALA A 210 2.31 7.30 -24.12
CA ALA A 210 1.18 6.50 -24.57
C ALA A 210 0.25 6.14 -23.40
N LEU A 211 0.76 5.74 -22.24
CA LEU A 211 -0.08 5.49 -21.06
C LEU A 211 0.24 6.57 -20.03
N LEU A 212 -0.73 7.42 -19.74
CA LEU A 212 -0.58 8.56 -18.85
C LEU A 212 -1.72 8.56 -17.84
N PRO A 213 -1.49 9.04 -16.61
CA PRO A 213 -2.59 9.26 -15.70
C PRO A 213 -3.49 10.38 -16.25
N THR A 214 -4.78 10.34 -15.91
CA THR A 214 -5.73 11.41 -16.28
C THR A 214 -5.45 12.70 -15.52
N GLN A 215 -4.80 12.61 -14.36
CA GLN A 215 -4.29 13.74 -13.57
C GLN A 215 -2.81 13.52 -13.24
N PRO A 216 -1.92 14.53 -13.44
CA PRO A 216 -2.18 15.90 -13.87
C PRO A 216 -1.96 16.08 -15.39
N ARG A 217 -2.89 15.61 -16.22
CA ARG A 217 -2.76 15.71 -17.68
C ARG A 217 -2.91 17.17 -18.14
N PHE A 218 -1.97 17.67 -18.95
CA PHE A 218 -1.93 19.05 -19.46
C PHE A 218 -1.85 20.16 -18.40
N GLU A 219 -1.44 19.86 -17.17
CA GLU A 219 -1.30 20.89 -16.12
C GLU A 219 0.14 21.37 -15.92
N ILE A 220 1.12 20.51 -16.18
CA ILE A 220 2.50 20.71 -15.73
C ILE A 220 3.50 19.89 -16.56
N ARG A 221 4.74 20.37 -16.64
CA ARG A 221 5.85 19.62 -17.25
C ARG A 221 6.67 18.85 -16.23
N PRO A 222 7.22 17.68 -16.58
CA PRO A 222 8.06 16.88 -15.69
C PRO A 222 9.19 17.64 -14.99
N TRP A 223 9.86 18.57 -15.69
CA TRP A 223 10.94 19.38 -15.10
C TRP A 223 10.47 20.53 -14.18
N GLU A 224 9.17 20.80 -14.10
CA GLU A 224 8.60 21.76 -13.16
C GLU A 224 8.27 21.12 -11.79
N PHE A 225 8.30 19.80 -11.68
CA PHE A 225 8.05 19.11 -10.42
C PHE A 225 9.22 19.27 -9.45
N GLN A 226 8.88 19.36 -8.17
CA GLN A 226 9.79 19.08 -7.07
C GLN A 226 9.37 17.75 -6.46
N ALA A 227 10.23 16.74 -6.59
CA ALA A 227 10.01 15.44 -5.97
C ALA A 227 10.38 15.50 -4.49
N VAL A 228 9.47 15.06 -3.62
CA VAL A 228 9.69 14.89 -2.19
C VAL A 228 9.68 13.39 -1.85
N PRO A 229 10.82 12.80 -1.47
CA PRO A 229 10.87 11.38 -1.11
C PRO A 229 10.19 11.15 0.24
N SER A 230 9.15 10.31 0.25
CA SER A 230 8.33 10.04 1.43
C SER A 230 7.87 8.57 1.46
N VAL A 231 6.87 8.26 2.29
CA VAL A 231 6.20 6.96 2.38
C VAL A 231 4.69 7.10 2.30
N CYS A 232 4.03 6.11 1.71
CA CYS A 232 2.58 6.07 1.57
C CYS A 232 1.90 5.75 2.91
N GLY A 233 1.00 6.63 3.37
CA GLY A 233 0.30 6.49 4.63
C GLY A 233 -1.11 5.88 4.56
N LEU A 234 -1.41 5.06 3.55
CA LEU A 234 -2.77 4.57 3.27
C LEU A 234 -3.02 3.08 3.57
N CYS A 235 -1.98 2.33 3.92
CA CYS A 235 -2.04 0.92 4.34
C CYS A 235 -0.75 0.58 5.14
N PRO A 236 -0.68 -0.54 5.87
CA PRO A 236 0.41 -0.80 6.81
C PRO A 236 1.75 -1.21 6.15
N VAL A 237 1.83 -1.26 4.82
CA VAL A 237 3.06 -1.61 4.09
C VAL A 237 4.12 -0.50 4.18
N GLY A 238 3.69 0.76 4.13
CA GLY A 238 4.62 1.90 4.06
C GLY A 238 5.44 1.91 2.75
N CYS A 239 4.77 1.81 1.59
CA CYS A 239 5.47 1.84 0.29
C CYS A 239 6.27 3.14 0.14
N ASN A 240 7.49 3.04 -0.36
CA ASN A 240 8.31 4.21 -0.64
C ASN A 240 7.77 4.93 -1.89
N ILE A 241 7.62 6.26 -1.79
CA ILE A 241 7.04 7.09 -2.85
C ILE A 241 7.86 8.36 -3.07
N ASP A 242 7.79 8.87 -4.28
CA ASP A 242 8.16 10.25 -4.62
C ASP A 242 6.87 11.04 -4.85
N VAL A 243 6.68 12.09 -4.06
CA VAL A 243 5.53 12.98 -4.19
C VAL A 243 5.97 14.18 -5.02
N ASP A 244 5.52 14.21 -6.27
CA ASP A 244 5.74 15.33 -7.18
C ASP A 244 4.80 16.48 -6.83
N GLN A 245 5.37 17.60 -6.40
CA GLN A 245 4.63 18.80 -6.04
C GLN A 245 5.04 20.03 -6.86
N ARG A 246 4.15 21.02 -6.91
CA ARG A 246 4.40 22.36 -7.43
C ARG A 246 3.72 23.37 -6.50
N GLU A 247 4.48 24.36 -6.04
CA GLU A 247 3.96 25.45 -5.20
C GLU A 247 3.20 24.94 -3.96
N GLY A 248 3.70 23.88 -3.31
CA GLY A 248 3.09 23.32 -2.10
C GLY A 248 1.86 22.43 -2.36
N LYS A 249 1.55 22.11 -3.62
CA LYS A 249 0.42 21.26 -4.02
C LYS A 249 0.91 19.98 -4.68
N VAL A 250 0.41 18.84 -4.19
CA VAL A 250 0.66 17.53 -4.80
C VAL A 250 0.00 17.45 -6.17
N LYS A 251 0.76 16.96 -7.14
CA LYS A 251 0.31 16.80 -8.52
C LYS A 251 0.33 15.35 -8.99
N ARG A 252 1.28 14.56 -8.49
CA ARG A 252 1.43 13.14 -8.84
C ARG A 252 2.18 12.41 -7.73
N ILE A 253 1.91 11.13 -7.57
CA ILE A 253 2.70 10.22 -6.72
C ILE A 253 3.30 9.13 -7.61
N LEU A 254 4.62 8.97 -7.53
CA LEU A 254 5.40 7.93 -8.19
C LEU A 254 5.92 6.91 -7.19
N SER A 255 6.17 5.70 -7.66
CA SER A 255 6.85 4.68 -6.87
C SER A 255 8.32 5.05 -6.69
N ARG A 256 8.86 4.87 -5.48
CA ARG A 256 10.30 4.95 -5.21
C ARG A 256 10.77 3.59 -4.74
N ASN A 257 11.63 2.95 -5.51
CA ASN A 257 11.96 1.54 -5.28
C ASN A 257 12.64 1.29 -3.92
N HIS A 258 11.99 0.51 -3.07
CA HIS A 258 12.63 -0.15 -1.94
C HIS A 258 12.69 -1.67 -2.18
N PRO A 259 13.89 -2.27 -2.31
CA PRO A 259 14.03 -3.67 -2.73
C PRO A 259 13.43 -4.67 -1.73
N GLU A 260 13.33 -4.30 -0.45
CA GLU A 260 12.81 -5.18 0.59
C GLU A 260 11.32 -4.99 0.89
N VAL A 261 10.72 -3.86 0.49
CA VAL A 261 9.35 -3.46 0.90
C VAL A 261 8.40 -3.56 -0.28
N ASP A 262 8.66 -2.81 -1.36
CA ASP A 262 7.72 -2.62 -2.47
C ASP A 262 8.27 -2.99 -3.86
N GLU A 263 9.58 -3.16 -4.02
CA GLU A 263 10.22 -3.39 -5.32
C GLU A 263 9.85 -2.33 -6.38
N GLY A 264 9.54 -1.12 -5.93
CA GLY A 264 9.07 0.00 -6.75
C GLY A 264 7.67 -0.21 -7.32
N TRP A 265 6.85 -1.09 -6.76
CA TRP A 265 5.45 -1.21 -7.13
C TRP A 265 4.59 -0.33 -6.21
N LEU A 266 3.51 0.22 -6.74
CA LEU A 266 2.56 1.01 -5.97
C LEU A 266 1.13 0.66 -6.36
N CYS A 267 0.27 0.45 -5.38
CA CYS A 267 -1.16 0.23 -5.64
C CYS A 267 -1.86 1.53 -6.06
N ASP A 268 -3.01 1.41 -6.72
CA ASP A 268 -3.77 2.55 -7.23
C ASP A 268 -4.28 3.45 -6.10
N LYS A 269 -4.55 2.88 -4.91
CA LYS A 269 -4.86 3.66 -3.69
C LYS A 269 -3.72 4.62 -3.33
N GLY A 270 -2.48 4.13 -3.28
CA GLY A 270 -1.29 4.94 -2.99
C GLY A 270 -0.96 5.94 -4.10
N ARG A 271 -1.21 5.56 -5.36
CA ARG A 271 -0.84 6.35 -6.54
C ARG A 271 -1.79 7.51 -6.82
N PHE A 272 -3.09 7.28 -6.72
CA PHE A 272 -4.12 8.24 -7.12
C PHE A 272 -4.84 8.85 -5.90
N GLY A 273 -4.64 8.31 -4.70
CA GLY A 273 -5.31 8.74 -3.48
C GLY A 273 -4.76 10.01 -2.84
N PHE A 274 -4.49 11.06 -3.64
CA PHE A 274 -4.02 12.36 -3.15
C PHE A 274 -5.03 13.50 -3.38
N SER A 275 -6.06 13.31 -4.20
CA SER A 275 -7.07 14.35 -4.48
C SER A 275 -8.00 14.63 -3.29
N HIS A 276 -8.01 13.78 -2.25
CA HIS A 276 -8.71 14.02 -0.98
C HIS A 276 -8.21 15.28 -0.25
N LEU A 277 -6.98 15.72 -0.52
CA LEU A 277 -6.45 17.00 -0.03
C LEU A 277 -7.30 18.20 -0.45
N TYR A 278 -8.05 18.06 -1.55
CA TYR A 278 -8.86 19.10 -2.18
C TYR A 278 -10.36 18.83 -2.05
N ALA A 279 -10.76 17.93 -1.15
CA ALA A 279 -12.17 17.60 -0.93
C ALA A 279 -12.97 18.81 -0.43
N GLU A 280 -14.23 18.92 -0.88
CA GLU A 280 -15.09 20.06 -0.58
C GLU A 280 -15.51 20.14 0.90
N ASP A 281 -15.58 19.01 1.60
CA ASP A 281 -15.98 18.92 3.01
C ASP A 281 -14.79 18.91 3.98
N ARG A 282 -13.61 19.31 3.49
CA ARG A 282 -12.39 19.42 4.28
C ARG A 282 -12.50 20.58 5.28
N ILE A 283 -12.20 20.30 6.54
CA ILE A 283 -12.16 21.28 7.62
C ILE A 283 -10.82 22.03 7.57
N THR A 284 -10.88 23.35 7.53
CA THR A 284 -9.69 24.23 7.54
C THR A 284 -9.61 25.12 8.78
N GLU A 285 -10.74 25.34 9.46
CA GLU A 285 -10.83 26.12 10.69
C GLU A 285 -11.42 25.27 11.82
N PRO A 286 -11.04 25.49 13.08
CA PRO A 286 -11.65 24.80 14.22
C PRO A 286 -13.16 25.04 14.28
N LEU A 287 -13.91 24.01 14.68
CA LEU A 287 -15.36 24.06 14.76
C LEU A 287 -15.85 23.77 16.18
N ARG A 288 -16.84 24.52 16.65
CA ARG A 288 -17.50 24.30 17.94
C ARG A 288 -18.98 24.03 17.78
N ARG A 289 -19.51 23.12 18.60
CA ARG A 289 -20.94 22.87 18.67
C ARG A 289 -21.70 24.02 19.31
N VAL A 290 -22.62 24.61 18.54
CA VAL A 290 -23.58 25.61 19.03
C VAL A 290 -24.99 25.07 18.96
N ARG A 291 -25.43 24.46 20.07
CA ARG A 291 -26.80 23.91 20.29
C ARG A 291 -27.57 23.61 18.99
N ARG A 292 -28.67 24.31 18.72
CA ARG A 292 -29.58 24.03 17.59
C ARG A 292 -29.00 24.39 16.21
N ARG A 293 -27.80 24.97 16.13
CA ARG A 293 -27.17 25.43 14.89
C ARG A 293 -26.13 24.46 14.31
N GLY A 294 -25.78 23.39 15.03
CA GLY A 294 -24.75 22.45 14.58
C GLY A 294 -23.35 22.92 14.97
N LEU A 295 -22.39 22.78 14.06
CA LEU A 295 -21.01 23.24 14.23
C LEU A 295 -20.85 24.64 13.63
N GLU A 296 -20.10 25.53 14.29
CA GLU A 296 -19.71 26.85 13.79
C GLU A 296 -18.18 26.99 13.80
N GLU A 297 -17.63 27.72 12.83
CA GLU A 297 -16.20 28.07 12.80
C GLU A 297 -15.84 29.03 13.95
N ILE A 298 -14.70 28.79 14.58
CA ILE A 298 -14.15 29.62 15.65
C ILE A 298 -12.66 29.89 15.42
N SER A 299 -12.11 30.88 16.14
CA SER A 299 -10.67 31.15 16.06
C SER A 299 -9.84 30.05 16.73
N TRP A 300 -8.57 29.92 16.34
CA TRP A 300 -7.63 29.01 17.00
C TRP A 300 -7.40 29.33 18.49
N GLU A 301 -7.45 30.61 18.88
CA GLU A 301 -7.34 31.02 20.28
C GLU A 301 -8.55 30.49 21.08
N ASP A 302 -9.77 30.74 20.58
CA ASP A 302 -11.00 30.22 21.20
C ASP A 302 -11.01 28.68 21.25
N ALA A 303 -10.49 28.02 20.21
CA ALA A 303 -10.44 26.57 20.13
C ALA A 303 -9.49 25.97 21.16
N LEU A 304 -8.33 26.58 21.38
CA LEU A 304 -7.39 26.16 22.43
C LEU A 304 -7.93 26.43 23.83
N ASP A 305 -8.64 27.55 24.03
CA ASP A 305 -9.32 27.85 25.29
C ASP A 305 -10.44 26.86 25.59
N ASP A 306 -11.23 26.49 24.58
CA ASP A 306 -12.26 25.45 24.71
C ASP A 306 -11.65 24.07 24.95
N ALA A 307 -10.56 23.71 24.26
CA ALA A 307 -9.85 22.46 24.50
C ALA A 307 -9.30 22.38 25.93
N GLU A 308 -8.63 23.43 26.41
CA GLU A 308 -8.13 23.50 27.79
C GLU A 308 -9.27 23.35 28.80
N ARG A 309 -10.38 24.09 28.59
CA ARG A 309 -11.55 24.01 29.46
C ARG A 309 -12.11 22.59 29.52
N LEU A 310 -12.29 21.93 28.38
CA LEU A 310 -12.78 20.55 28.31
C LEU A 310 -11.86 19.57 29.04
N LEU A 311 -10.54 19.72 28.88
CA LEU A 311 -9.54 18.87 29.55
C LEU A 311 -9.55 19.07 31.07
N ARG A 312 -9.65 20.32 31.55
CA ARG A 312 -9.72 20.62 32.99
C ARG A 312 -11.05 20.16 33.62
N GLU A 313 -12.17 20.36 32.93
CA GLU A 313 -13.51 19.92 33.41
C GLU A 313 -13.63 18.38 33.49
N ALA A 314 -12.88 17.65 32.67
CA ALA A 314 -12.87 16.19 32.70
C ALA A 314 -12.24 15.61 33.99
N ASP A 315 -11.36 16.35 34.66
CA ASP A 315 -10.73 15.98 35.95
C ASP A 315 -10.13 14.56 35.90
N GLY A 316 -9.30 14.28 34.89
CA GLY A 316 -8.66 12.97 34.67
C GLY A 316 -9.58 11.88 34.07
N ARG A 317 -10.89 12.13 33.92
CA ARG A 317 -11.85 11.19 33.31
C ARG A 317 -11.81 11.24 31.78
N VAL A 318 -10.64 11.04 31.20
CA VAL A 318 -10.36 11.18 29.76
C VAL A 318 -10.06 9.81 29.15
N ALA A 319 -10.60 9.56 27.96
CA ALA A 319 -10.18 8.46 27.09
C ALA A 319 -9.78 9.00 25.72
N VAL A 320 -8.86 8.32 25.04
CA VAL A 320 -8.40 8.68 23.69
C VAL A 320 -8.70 7.54 22.70
N ALA A 321 -9.24 7.85 21.53
CA ALA A 321 -9.34 6.91 20.41
C ALA A 321 -8.40 7.35 19.30
N LEU A 322 -7.48 6.48 18.89
CA LEU A 322 -6.43 6.77 17.90
C LEU A 322 -6.67 6.00 16.60
N SER A 323 -6.44 6.66 15.46
CA SER A 323 -6.67 6.07 14.14
C SER A 323 -5.55 5.13 13.71
N GLY A 324 -4.30 5.35 14.16
CA GLY A 324 -3.13 4.67 13.61
C GLY A 324 -2.69 5.25 12.26
N SER A 325 -3.15 6.46 11.93
CA SER A 325 -2.67 7.25 10.79
C SER A 325 -1.91 8.49 11.24
N GLU A 326 -1.81 8.74 12.54
CA GLU A 326 -0.93 9.73 13.15
C GLU A 326 0.53 9.34 12.92
N THR A 327 1.42 10.33 12.85
CA THR A 327 2.86 10.08 13.01
C THR A 327 3.17 9.60 14.43
N THR A 328 4.31 8.92 14.62
CA THR A 328 4.70 8.50 15.98
C THR A 328 4.90 9.71 16.91
N GLU A 329 5.34 10.84 16.36
CA GLU A 329 5.58 12.08 17.09
C GLU A 329 4.28 12.73 17.56
N GLU A 330 3.26 12.80 16.71
CA GLU A 330 1.92 13.30 17.06
C GLU A 330 1.26 12.41 18.11
N ALA A 331 1.32 11.09 17.93
CA ALA A 331 0.77 10.13 18.88
C ALA A 331 1.47 10.24 20.24
N TYR A 332 2.80 10.32 20.27
CA TYR A 332 3.58 10.49 21.50
C TYR A 332 3.28 11.82 22.18
N ALA A 333 3.14 12.90 21.41
CA ALA A 333 2.83 14.21 21.94
C ALA A 333 1.44 14.26 22.60
N LEU A 334 0.42 13.72 21.93
CA LEU A 334 -0.92 13.59 22.49
C LEU A 334 -0.91 12.66 23.72
N ALA A 335 -0.18 11.55 23.66
CA ALA A 335 -0.02 10.63 24.78
C ALA A 335 0.63 11.31 26.00
N LYS A 336 1.67 12.12 25.83
CA LYS A 336 2.28 12.90 26.93
C LYS A 336 1.30 13.89 27.53
N LEU A 337 0.57 14.65 26.70
CA LEU A 337 -0.45 15.60 27.18
C LEU A 337 -1.47 14.91 28.07
N VAL A 338 -1.98 13.74 27.65
CA VAL A 338 -3.05 13.04 28.36
C VAL A 338 -2.53 12.20 29.54
N ARG A 339 -1.52 11.38 29.33
CA ARG A 339 -1.00 10.44 30.34
C ARG A 339 -0.17 11.15 31.41
N VAL A 340 0.71 12.06 31.01
CA VAL A 340 1.59 12.78 31.95
C VAL A 340 0.95 14.08 32.44
N GLY A 341 0.31 14.84 31.54
CA GLY A 341 -0.30 16.12 31.88
C GLY A 341 -1.60 15.99 32.67
N LEU A 342 -2.42 14.98 32.40
CA LEU A 342 -3.75 14.81 33.04
C LEU A 342 -3.86 13.56 33.94
N GLY A 343 -2.88 12.66 33.92
CA GLY A 343 -2.96 11.39 34.65
C GLY A 343 -4.05 10.44 34.13
N ALA A 344 -4.37 10.54 32.83
CA ALA A 344 -5.38 9.70 32.19
C ALA A 344 -4.71 8.68 31.25
N HIS A 345 -5.01 7.40 31.43
CA HIS A 345 -4.24 6.32 30.81
C HIS A 345 -5.03 5.46 29.83
N THR A 346 -6.33 5.71 29.67
CA THR A 346 -7.23 4.91 28.84
C THR A 346 -7.15 5.33 27.37
N ALA A 347 -6.88 4.37 26.49
CA ALA A 347 -7.01 4.57 25.05
C ALA A 347 -7.62 3.36 24.34
N MET A 348 -8.42 3.64 23.33
CA MET A 348 -8.76 2.70 22.27
C MET A 348 -7.70 2.87 21.17
N LEU A 349 -6.73 1.96 21.16
CA LEU A 349 -5.70 1.92 20.14
C LEU A 349 -6.24 1.24 18.87
N PRO A 350 -5.70 1.59 17.69
CA PRO A 350 -6.09 0.97 16.43
C PRO A 350 -5.72 -0.51 16.39
N GLU A 351 -4.70 -0.91 17.14
CA GLU A 351 -4.14 -2.25 17.15
C GLU A 351 -3.66 -2.62 18.55
N GLU A 352 -3.79 -3.89 18.92
CA GLU A 352 -3.08 -4.44 20.06
C GLU A 352 -1.64 -4.76 19.63
N VAL A 353 -0.68 -4.08 20.24
CA VAL A 353 0.75 -4.34 19.97
C VAL A 353 1.31 -5.23 21.06
N GLY A 354 1.77 -6.41 20.64
CA GLY A 354 2.68 -7.25 21.40
C GLY A 354 4.04 -7.29 20.72
N ASP A 355 5.12 -7.30 21.50
CA ASP A 355 6.51 -7.39 21.05
C ASP A 355 6.89 -8.78 20.50
N GLY A 356 6.07 -9.81 20.76
CA GLY A 356 6.38 -11.20 20.41
C GLY A 356 6.66 -11.47 18.92
N LEU A 357 6.17 -10.64 17.99
CA LEU A 357 6.48 -10.78 16.55
C LEU A 357 7.91 -10.34 16.20
N ASP A 358 8.54 -9.52 17.04
CA ASP A 358 9.88 -8.99 16.76
C ASP A 358 10.96 -10.07 16.78
N ALA A 359 10.71 -11.19 17.47
CA ALA A 359 11.54 -12.39 17.43
C ALA A 359 11.51 -13.13 16.09
N PHE A 360 10.51 -12.87 15.25
CA PHE A 360 10.29 -13.53 13.96
C PHE A 360 10.36 -12.54 12.79
N ARG A 361 10.87 -11.32 13.05
CA ARG A 361 11.00 -10.27 12.05
C ARG A 361 11.90 -10.71 10.89
N VAL A 362 11.40 -10.48 9.69
CA VAL A 362 12.10 -10.62 8.40
C VAL A 362 11.57 -9.53 7.47
N PRO A 363 12.34 -9.10 6.45
CA PRO A 363 11.83 -8.15 5.47
C PRO A 363 10.64 -8.74 4.69
N LEU A 364 9.72 -7.91 4.21
CA LEU A 364 8.58 -8.27 3.37
C LEU A 364 9.03 -9.07 2.13
N SER A 365 10.17 -8.71 1.54
CA SER A 365 10.76 -9.47 0.43
C SER A 365 11.08 -10.93 0.76
N ALA A 366 11.20 -11.33 2.03
CA ALA A 366 11.35 -12.74 2.42
C ALA A 366 10.14 -13.60 2.02
N ILE A 367 8.95 -12.99 1.85
CA ILE A 367 7.76 -13.64 1.32
C ILE A 367 8.03 -14.20 -0.09
N ARG A 368 8.78 -13.48 -0.94
CA ARG A 368 9.18 -13.94 -2.28
C ARG A 368 9.95 -15.25 -2.24
N ASP A 369 10.84 -15.39 -1.26
CA ASP A 369 11.85 -16.44 -1.18
C ASP A 369 11.40 -17.64 -0.32
N ALA A 370 10.19 -17.57 0.24
CA ALA A 370 9.58 -18.61 1.06
C ALA A 370 9.25 -19.87 0.24
N GLU A 371 9.33 -21.03 0.89
CA GLU A 371 8.94 -22.33 0.32
C GLU A 371 7.49 -22.69 0.68
N LEU A 372 7.05 -22.28 1.86
CA LEU A 372 5.72 -22.54 2.39
C LEU A 372 5.19 -21.28 3.10
N ILE A 373 4.01 -20.83 2.68
CA ILE A 373 3.35 -19.66 3.24
C ILE A 373 1.97 -20.07 3.74
N VAL A 374 1.62 -19.70 4.96
CA VAL A 374 0.27 -19.91 5.51
C VAL A 374 -0.36 -18.56 5.79
N VAL A 375 -1.45 -18.27 5.09
CA VAL A 375 -2.25 -17.06 5.28
C VAL A 375 -3.48 -17.43 6.11
N LEU A 376 -3.61 -16.85 7.30
CA LEU A 376 -4.71 -17.06 8.22
C LEU A 376 -5.62 -15.83 8.27
N GLY A 377 -6.93 -16.03 8.19
CA GLY A 377 -7.90 -14.98 8.48
C GLY A 377 -9.01 -14.86 7.44
N ASP A 378 -9.86 -13.87 7.68
CA ASP A 378 -11.15 -13.75 7.00
C ASP A 378 -11.10 -12.78 5.80
N ASP A 379 -10.09 -11.90 5.75
CA ASP A 379 -9.95 -10.86 4.73
C ASP A 379 -8.95 -11.27 3.63
N PRO A 380 -9.23 -10.97 2.35
CA PRO A 380 -8.24 -11.13 1.30
C PRO A 380 -7.03 -10.20 1.53
N VAL A 381 -5.83 -10.74 1.35
CA VAL A 381 -4.56 -10.01 1.58
C VAL A 381 -4.49 -8.72 0.78
N VAL A 382 -4.95 -8.73 -0.48
CA VAL A 382 -4.94 -7.54 -1.35
C VAL A 382 -5.77 -6.38 -0.79
N GLU A 383 -6.81 -6.65 0.00
CA GLU A 383 -7.65 -5.61 0.60
C GLU A 383 -6.96 -4.91 1.77
N ARG A 384 -6.07 -5.62 2.48
CA ARG A 384 -5.35 -5.13 3.67
C ARG A 384 -3.98 -4.55 3.29
N ALA A 385 -3.20 -5.30 2.52
CA ALA A 385 -1.81 -4.99 2.18
C ALA A 385 -1.50 -5.40 0.72
N PRO A 386 -1.83 -4.55 -0.27
CA PRO A 386 -1.69 -4.90 -1.70
C PRO A 386 -0.29 -5.41 -2.09
N ILE A 387 0.76 -4.76 -1.61
CA ILE A 387 2.13 -5.17 -1.96
C ILE A 387 2.47 -6.57 -1.43
N VAL A 388 1.92 -6.97 -0.27
CA VAL A 388 2.04 -8.34 0.24
C VAL A 388 1.42 -9.33 -0.74
N ASP A 389 0.29 -9.00 -1.36
CA ASP A 389 -0.32 -9.83 -2.41
C ASP A 389 0.58 -9.95 -3.65
N LEU A 390 1.30 -8.90 -4.07
CA LEU A 390 2.30 -9.01 -5.15
C LEU A 390 3.48 -9.93 -4.75
N TRP A 391 3.93 -9.87 -3.50
CA TRP A 391 4.95 -10.79 -2.99
C TRP A 391 4.46 -12.24 -2.98
N LEU A 392 3.21 -12.50 -2.56
CA LEU A 392 2.59 -13.83 -2.62
C LEU A 392 2.51 -14.37 -4.05
N ARG A 393 2.10 -13.54 -5.02
CA ARG A 393 2.07 -13.93 -6.43
C ARG A 393 3.47 -14.26 -6.94
N LYS A 394 4.47 -13.46 -6.57
CA LYS A 394 5.87 -13.70 -6.93
C LYS A 394 6.40 -15.00 -6.34
N ALA A 395 6.11 -15.28 -5.07
CA ALA A 395 6.47 -16.53 -4.40
C ALA A 395 5.81 -17.75 -5.07
N ARG A 396 4.51 -17.65 -5.40
CA ARG A 396 3.77 -18.69 -6.12
C ARG A 396 4.41 -19.01 -7.48
N ARG A 397 4.80 -17.99 -8.25
CA ARG A 397 5.51 -18.18 -9.53
C ARG A 397 6.89 -18.80 -9.35
N ALA A 398 7.54 -18.57 -8.20
CA ALA A 398 8.80 -19.22 -7.83
C ALA A 398 8.62 -20.66 -7.30
N GLY A 399 7.38 -21.14 -7.17
CA GLY A 399 7.05 -22.51 -6.75
C GLY A 399 6.74 -22.67 -5.26
N ALA A 400 6.56 -21.58 -4.51
CA ALA A 400 6.12 -21.64 -3.12
C ALA A 400 4.71 -22.22 -3.00
N GLU A 401 4.49 -23.05 -1.99
CA GLU A 401 3.14 -23.48 -1.61
C GLU A 401 2.50 -22.42 -0.72
N ILE A 402 1.26 -22.02 -1.03
CA ILE A 402 0.52 -21.01 -0.28
C ILE A 402 -0.78 -21.65 0.19
N VAL A 403 -0.93 -21.81 1.51
CA VAL A 403 -2.13 -22.39 2.13
C VAL A 403 -2.94 -21.27 2.77
N GLU A 404 -4.15 -21.05 2.26
CA GLU A 404 -5.10 -20.07 2.82
C GLU A 404 -6.05 -20.76 3.80
N VAL A 405 -6.03 -20.30 5.06
CA VAL A 405 -6.88 -20.77 6.16
C VAL A 405 -7.88 -19.68 6.52
N GLY A 406 -9.09 -19.80 5.99
CA GLY A 406 -10.14 -18.79 6.12
C GLY A 406 -11.47 -19.25 5.54
N PRO A 407 -12.56 -18.49 5.68
CA PRO A 407 -13.88 -18.85 5.14
C PRO A 407 -13.91 -19.01 3.62
N ALA A 408 -13.00 -18.34 2.90
CA ALA A 408 -12.83 -18.45 1.45
C ALA A 408 -11.50 -19.11 1.03
N GLY A 409 -10.75 -19.66 1.99
CA GLY A 409 -9.46 -20.32 1.74
C GLY A 409 -9.59 -21.80 1.38
N GLU A 410 -8.46 -22.43 1.07
CA GLU A 410 -8.37 -23.88 0.85
C GLU A 410 -8.77 -24.66 2.10
N VAL A 411 -8.35 -24.19 3.28
CA VAL A 411 -8.76 -24.73 4.57
C VAL A 411 -9.92 -23.89 5.12
N GLN A 412 -11.14 -24.31 4.81
CA GLN A 412 -12.36 -23.58 5.17
C GLN A 412 -12.70 -23.63 6.66
N ILE A 413 -12.53 -22.51 7.35
CA ILE A 413 -12.95 -22.31 8.75
C ILE A 413 -14.19 -21.41 8.86
N SER A 414 -14.87 -21.43 10.01
CA SER A 414 -15.98 -20.50 10.25
C SER A 414 -15.43 -19.12 10.64
N PRO A 415 -16.09 -18.02 10.23
CA PRO A 415 -15.71 -16.68 10.68
C PRO A 415 -15.60 -16.58 12.21
N GLY A 416 -14.60 -15.84 12.68
CA GLY A 416 -14.29 -15.70 14.11
C GLY A 416 -13.66 -16.95 14.77
N THR A 417 -13.16 -17.92 13.98
CA THR A 417 -12.46 -19.10 14.53
C THR A 417 -10.98 -19.19 14.14
N THR A 418 -10.42 -18.10 13.62
CA THR A 418 -9.03 -18.01 13.13
C THR A 418 -8.00 -18.29 14.21
N ALA A 419 -8.15 -17.71 15.42
CA ALA A 419 -7.26 -17.98 16.56
C ALA A 419 -7.19 -19.47 16.90
N ARG A 420 -8.35 -20.14 16.96
CA ARG A 420 -8.43 -21.59 17.18
C ARG A 420 -7.80 -22.39 16.04
N ALA A 421 -7.94 -21.94 14.80
CA ALA A 421 -7.30 -22.58 13.65
C ALA A 421 -5.77 -22.43 13.71
N CYS A 422 -5.27 -21.24 14.05
CA CYS A 422 -3.87 -20.93 14.29
C CYS A 422 -3.25 -21.90 15.31
N ARG A 423 -3.86 -22.04 16.49
CA ARG A 423 -3.38 -22.99 17.52
C ARG A 423 -3.36 -24.45 17.09
N ARG A 424 -4.21 -24.85 16.14
CA ARG A 424 -4.24 -26.23 15.64
C ARG A 424 -3.11 -26.52 14.66
N LEU A 425 -2.59 -25.50 13.97
CA LEU A 425 -1.48 -25.61 13.03
C LEU A 425 -0.18 -26.08 13.69
N LYS A 426 -0.05 -25.97 15.01
CA LYS A 426 1.08 -26.57 15.73
C LYS A 426 1.11 -28.10 15.70
N SER A 427 0.12 -28.75 15.08
CA SER A 427 -0.02 -30.20 14.99
C SER A 427 -0.53 -30.62 13.62
N GLY A 428 -0.35 -31.90 13.27
CA GLY A 428 -0.77 -32.44 11.98
C GLY A 428 0.22 -32.12 10.86
N GLU A 429 -0.11 -32.59 9.65
CA GLU A 429 0.81 -32.61 8.50
C GLU A 429 1.33 -31.21 8.12
N LEU A 430 0.46 -30.19 8.06
CA LEU A 430 0.89 -28.83 7.75
C LEU A 430 1.81 -28.26 8.83
N GLY A 431 1.56 -28.56 10.11
CA GLY A 431 2.43 -28.18 11.22
C GLY A 431 3.80 -28.84 11.15
N ASP A 432 3.84 -30.13 10.81
CA ASP A 432 5.09 -30.89 10.64
C ASP A 432 5.93 -30.31 9.49
N ARG A 433 5.27 -29.91 8.39
CA ARG A 433 5.91 -29.25 7.24
C ARG A 433 6.43 -27.86 7.58
N LEU A 434 5.66 -27.05 8.33
CA LEU A 434 6.10 -25.76 8.83
C LEU A 434 7.33 -25.90 9.75
N ARG A 435 7.36 -26.91 10.62
CA ARG A 435 8.52 -27.22 11.47
C ARG A 435 9.72 -27.76 10.69
N ALA A 436 9.51 -28.36 9.53
CA ALA A 436 10.60 -28.88 8.69
C ALA A 436 11.20 -27.83 7.74
N SER A 437 10.43 -26.80 7.35
CA SER A 437 10.90 -25.78 6.41
C SER A 437 11.89 -24.81 7.07
N GLU A 438 12.86 -24.35 6.27
CA GLU A 438 13.85 -23.33 6.64
C GLU A 438 13.46 -21.92 6.15
N ARG A 439 12.41 -21.82 5.33
CA ARG A 439 11.90 -20.57 4.74
C ARG A 439 10.37 -20.58 4.73
N ALA A 440 9.77 -20.67 5.91
CA ALA A 440 8.32 -20.64 6.08
C ALA A 440 7.83 -19.27 6.57
N VAL A 441 6.71 -18.80 6.03
CA VAL A 441 6.11 -17.52 6.44
C VAL A 441 4.68 -17.72 6.92
N LEU A 442 4.35 -17.11 8.05
CA LEU A 442 2.97 -17.00 8.56
C LEU A 442 2.44 -15.59 8.33
N ILE A 443 1.22 -15.46 7.84
CA ILE A 443 0.57 -14.16 7.62
C ILE A 443 -0.82 -14.19 8.26
N TRP A 444 -1.16 -13.16 9.02
CA TRP A 444 -2.51 -12.97 9.55
C TRP A 444 -3.21 -11.82 8.81
N SER A 445 -4.25 -12.17 8.06
CA SER A 445 -5.06 -11.30 7.21
C SER A 445 -6.53 -11.35 7.63
N GLY A 446 -6.89 -10.54 8.62
CA GLY A 446 -8.24 -10.46 9.14
C GLY A 446 -8.36 -9.38 10.20
N GLY A 447 -9.59 -8.96 10.49
CA GLY A 447 -9.88 -8.22 11.73
C GLY A 447 -9.61 -9.08 12.96
N GLY A 448 -9.29 -8.41 14.06
CA GLY A 448 -9.42 -8.99 15.39
C GLY A 448 -8.25 -8.77 16.33
N ALA A 449 -8.59 -8.48 17.58
CA ALA A 449 -7.64 -8.22 18.65
C ALA A 449 -6.70 -9.43 18.82
N GLY A 450 -5.39 -9.17 18.80
CA GLY A 450 -4.39 -10.19 19.13
C GLY A 450 -3.93 -11.12 18.00
N GLY A 451 -4.28 -10.89 16.74
CA GLY A 451 -3.79 -11.70 15.60
C GLY A 451 -2.25 -11.88 15.58
N GLY A 452 -1.52 -10.80 15.87
CA GLY A 452 -0.06 -10.85 16.03
C GLY A 452 0.41 -11.72 17.20
N SER A 453 -0.28 -11.69 18.33
CA SER A 453 0.05 -12.52 19.51
C SER A 453 -0.14 -14.01 19.22
N HIS A 454 -1.22 -14.39 18.53
CA HIS A 454 -1.47 -15.78 18.12
C HIS A 454 -0.40 -16.29 17.16
N LEU A 455 0.03 -15.44 16.21
CA LEU A 455 1.13 -15.78 15.32
C LEU A 455 2.45 -15.93 16.07
N ALA A 456 2.76 -15.03 17.00
CA ALA A 456 3.98 -15.11 17.80
C ALA A 456 4.03 -16.41 18.63
N ALA A 457 2.91 -16.79 19.25
CA ALA A 457 2.79 -18.06 19.98
C ALA A 457 2.99 -19.28 19.06
N LEU A 458 2.34 -19.29 17.88
CA LEU A 458 2.51 -20.37 16.91
C LEU A 458 3.95 -20.45 16.37
N ALA A 459 4.55 -19.31 16.00
CA ALA A 459 5.92 -19.25 15.49
C ALA A 459 6.95 -19.73 16.53
N THR A 460 6.70 -19.43 17.83
CA THR A 460 7.47 -19.97 18.95
C THR A 460 7.38 -21.49 19.00
N ASP A 461 6.16 -22.05 18.99
CA ASP A 461 5.91 -23.51 19.01
C ASP A 461 6.51 -24.23 17.78
N LEU A 462 6.62 -23.54 16.64
CA LEU A 462 7.20 -24.07 15.40
C LEU A 462 8.74 -23.95 15.33
N GLY A 463 9.38 -23.26 16.28
CA GLY A 463 10.82 -23.05 16.32
C GLY A 463 11.34 -22.04 15.28
N PHE A 464 10.55 -21.04 14.92
CA PHE A 464 10.94 -20.03 13.92
C PHE A 464 12.07 -19.09 14.42
N ALA A 465 12.26 -18.97 15.74
CA ALA A 465 13.30 -18.14 16.34
C ALA A 465 14.70 -18.59 15.90
N ASP A 466 14.93 -19.91 15.80
CA ASP A 466 16.21 -20.50 15.39
C ASP A 466 16.40 -20.55 13.86
N LYS A 467 15.42 -20.04 13.10
CA LYS A 467 15.37 -20.13 11.63
C LYS A 467 15.31 -18.73 11.02
N PRO A 468 16.45 -18.17 10.56
CA PRO A 468 16.50 -16.81 10.05
C PRO A 468 15.69 -16.60 8.76
N GLY A 469 15.40 -17.68 8.01
CA GLY A 469 14.56 -17.64 6.81
C GLY A 469 13.05 -17.71 7.09
N CYS A 470 12.63 -18.03 8.31
CA CYS A 470 11.21 -18.11 8.68
C CYS A 470 10.72 -16.80 9.29
N GLY A 471 9.48 -16.39 9.02
CA GLY A 471 8.93 -15.14 9.55
C GLY A 471 7.44 -15.14 9.80
N ALA A 472 6.95 -14.12 10.50
CA ALA A 472 5.53 -13.94 10.81
C ALA A 472 5.12 -12.48 10.61
N PHE A 473 3.99 -12.26 9.93
CA PHE A 473 3.45 -10.94 9.64
C PHE A 473 1.99 -10.85 10.08
N PHE A 474 1.68 -9.85 10.89
CA PHE A 474 0.31 -9.38 11.07
C PHE A 474 0.06 -8.27 10.05
N LEU A 475 -1.15 -8.20 9.48
CA LEU A 475 -1.55 -7.13 8.56
C LEU A 475 -2.50 -6.15 9.27
N PRO A 476 -2.00 -5.03 9.84
CA PRO A 476 -2.80 -4.03 10.54
C PRO A 476 -3.84 -3.34 9.64
N GLU A 477 -4.91 -2.81 10.23
CA GLU A 477 -5.94 -2.00 9.55
C GLU A 477 -5.42 -0.65 9.06
N THR A 478 -4.50 -0.05 9.81
CA THR A 478 -4.06 1.32 9.57
C THR A 478 -2.54 1.41 9.35
N ALA A 479 -2.12 2.51 8.72
CA ALA A 479 -0.78 2.60 8.15
C ALA A 479 0.35 2.60 9.18
N ASN A 480 0.10 3.20 10.34
CA ASN A 480 1.04 3.38 11.44
C ASN A 480 0.47 2.87 12.78
N GLY A 481 -0.47 1.91 12.75
CA GLY A 481 -1.12 1.41 13.97
C GLY A 481 -0.11 0.93 15.03
N ARG A 482 0.95 0.24 14.57
CA ARG A 482 2.05 -0.21 15.42
C ARG A 482 2.79 0.97 16.08
N GLY A 483 3.23 1.95 15.29
CA GLY A 483 4.00 3.08 15.79
C GLY A 483 3.18 3.99 16.71
N VAL A 484 1.89 4.14 16.46
CA VAL A 484 0.97 4.89 17.33
C VAL A 484 0.81 4.21 18.69
N ALA A 485 0.67 2.89 18.73
CA ALA A 485 0.58 2.15 19.97
C ALA A 485 1.92 2.15 20.76
N GLU A 486 3.07 1.98 20.08
CA GLU A 486 4.40 2.11 20.70
C GLU A 486 4.61 3.51 21.27
N ALA A 487 4.21 4.56 20.54
CA ALA A 487 4.27 5.94 21.01
C ALA A 487 3.34 6.20 22.22
N TRP A 488 2.13 5.65 22.22
CA TRP A 488 1.22 5.77 23.36
C TRP A 488 1.82 5.12 24.63
N ALA A 489 2.35 3.90 24.49
CA ALA A 489 2.98 3.18 25.59
C ALA A 489 4.23 3.91 26.12
N ALA A 490 5.08 4.45 25.24
CA ALA A 490 6.33 5.11 25.61
C ALA A 490 6.16 6.36 26.49
N ALA A 491 4.98 6.98 26.48
CA ALA A 491 4.71 8.23 27.19
C ALA A 491 4.59 8.03 28.71
N SER A 492 4.17 6.86 29.19
CA SER A 492 4.13 6.55 30.63
C SER A 492 3.96 5.04 30.84
N ASP A 493 4.60 4.49 31.87
CA ASP A 493 4.43 3.09 32.29
C ASP A 493 3.17 2.87 33.16
N GLU A 494 2.48 3.94 33.54
CA GLU A 494 1.30 3.86 34.41
C GLU A 494 0.06 3.37 33.64
N GLU A 495 -0.65 2.40 34.22
CA GLU A 495 -1.97 1.98 33.76
C GLU A 495 -3.05 2.54 34.68
N GLY A 496 -4.20 2.86 34.09
CA GLY A 496 -5.35 3.40 34.81
C GLY A 496 -6.64 2.71 34.38
N PRO A 497 -7.63 2.59 35.28
CA PRO A 497 -8.91 2.00 34.94
C PRO A 497 -9.64 2.87 33.90
N GLU A 498 -10.55 2.25 33.15
CA GLU A 498 -11.48 3.03 32.32
C GLU A 498 -12.27 4.02 33.19
N PRO A 499 -12.38 5.29 32.78
CA PRO A 499 -13.08 6.30 33.57
C PRO A 499 -14.59 6.04 33.58
N GLU A 500 -15.16 5.96 34.78
CA GLU A 500 -16.61 5.88 34.97
C GLU A 500 -17.11 6.99 35.92
N PRO A 501 -17.87 7.98 35.44
CA PRO A 501 -18.29 8.22 34.05
C PRO A 501 -17.19 8.84 33.18
N LEU A 502 -17.24 8.59 31.86
CA LEU A 502 -16.33 9.18 30.87
C LEU A 502 -16.64 10.68 30.68
N GLY A 503 -15.75 11.54 31.17
CA GLY A 503 -15.89 13.00 31.10
C GLY A 503 -15.57 13.56 29.71
N LEU A 504 -14.48 13.10 29.09
CA LEU A 504 -14.07 13.56 27.76
C LEU A 504 -13.53 12.40 26.92
N LEU A 505 -14.02 12.28 25.69
CA LEU A 505 -13.41 11.46 24.66
C LEU A 505 -12.63 12.36 23.68
N ILE A 506 -11.35 12.07 23.48
CA ILE A 506 -10.54 12.66 22.41
C ILE A 506 -10.46 11.64 21.28
N VAL A 507 -10.87 12.01 20.07
CA VAL A 507 -10.77 11.16 18.89
C VAL A 507 -9.76 11.76 17.95
N SER A 508 -8.68 11.04 17.65
CA SER A 508 -7.63 11.47 16.74
C SER A 508 -7.68 10.65 15.46
N GLY A 509 -7.80 11.35 14.33
CA GLY A 509 -7.68 10.82 12.98
C GLY A 509 -8.97 10.25 12.40
N ASP A 510 -9.04 10.27 11.08
CA ASP A 510 -10.27 9.99 10.33
C ASP A 510 -10.75 8.55 10.48
N GLU A 511 -9.85 7.57 10.59
CA GLU A 511 -10.24 6.16 10.77
C GLU A 511 -10.86 5.93 12.15
N ALA A 512 -10.37 6.60 13.20
CA ALA A 512 -10.99 6.54 14.51
C ALA A 512 -12.35 7.25 14.50
N ALA A 513 -12.45 8.41 13.85
CA ALA A 513 -13.71 9.13 13.72
C ALA A 513 -14.78 8.37 12.90
N ALA A 514 -14.35 7.54 11.94
CA ALA A 514 -15.22 6.67 11.15
C ALA A 514 -15.60 5.35 11.86
N ASN A 515 -14.89 4.99 12.95
CA ASN A 515 -15.06 3.70 13.62
C ASN A 515 -16.37 3.64 14.44
N PRO A 516 -17.27 2.68 14.18
CA PRO A 516 -18.53 2.53 14.92
C PRO A 516 -18.35 2.32 16.44
N ASN A 517 -17.28 1.64 16.87
CA ASN A 517 -17.01 1.43 18.29
C ASN A 517 -16.58 2.72 19.00
N VAL A 518 -15.80 3.57 18.31
CA VAL A 518 -15.47 4.92 18.81
C VAL A 518 -16.74 5.77 18.89
N ARG A 519 -17.63 5.64 17.90
CA ARG A 519 -18.93 6.32 17.93
C ARG A 519 -19.80 5.87 19.12
N ALA A 520 -19.85 4.58 19.42
CA ALA A 520 -20.57 4.05 20.58
C ALA A 520 -19.96 4.54 21.91
N LEU A 521 -18.63 4.69 21.97
CA LEU A 521 -17.95 5.28 23.13
C LEU A 521 -18.28 6.77 23.27
N ALA A 522 -18.34 7.51 22.16
CA ALA A 522 -18.67 8.92 22.15
C ALA A 522 -20.09 9.22 22.67
N GLU A 523 -21.05 8.33 22.42
CA GLU A 523 -22.42 8.43 22.94
C GLU A 523 -22.49 8.29 24.47
N ARG A 524 -21.47 7.69 25.09
CA ARG A 524 -21.33 7.53 26.55
C ARG A 524 -20.53 8.66 27.20
N ALA A 525 -19.81 9.47 26.43
CA ALA A 525 -18.97 10.55 26.93
C ALA A 525 -19.79 11.82 27.23
N GLU A 526 -19.44 12.57 28.28
CA GLU A 526 -20.07 13.87 28.56
C GLU A 526 -19.70 14.95 27.52
N ARG A 527 -18.48 14.84 26.98
CA ARG A 527 -17.90 15.70 25.94
C ARG A 527 -17.05 14.93 24.95
N VAL A 528 -16.97 15.45 23.72
CA VAL A 528 -16.15 14.87 22.65
C VAL A 528 -15.34 15.94 21.92
N LEU A 529 -14.02 15.75 21.86
CA LEU A 529 -13.10 16.51 21.00
C LEU A 529 -12.67 15.59 19.84
N VAL A 530 -12.83 16.03 18.59
CA VAL A 530 -12.43 15.26 17.41
C VAL A 530 -11.37 16.00 16.60
N ILE A 531 -10.29 15.32 16.23
CA ILE A 531 -9.25 15.80 15.32
C ILE A 531 -9.44 15.05 14.00
N THR A 532 -9.97 15.71 12.98
CA THR A 532 -10.32 15.05 11.70
C THR A 532 -10.21 16.02 10.53
N MET A 533 -9.92 15.49 9.34
CA MET A 533 -9.88 16.26 8.10
C MET A 533 -11.27 16.64 7.60
N PHE A 534 -12.31 15.87 7.91
CA PHE A 534 -13.58 15.95 7.16
C PHE A 534 -14.80 16.20 8.04
N HIS A 535 -15.64 17.14 7.61
CA HIS A 535 -16.83 17.56 8.35
C HIS A 535 -17.81 16.39 8.59
N SER A 536 -17.97 15.49 7.61
CA SER A 536 -18.93 14.38 7.71
C SER A 536 -18.61 13.39 8.84
N LEU A 537 -17.37 13.32 9.31
CA LEU A 537 -16.93 12.36 10.32
C LEU A 537 -17.22 12.84 11.74
N ALA A 538 -17.19 14.15 11.99
CA ALA A 538 -17.45 14.72 13.32
C ALA A 538 -18.90 15.22 13.51
N ALA A 539 -19.61 15.48 12.41
CA ALA A 539 -20.94 16.07 12.45
C ALA A 539 -21.94 15.21 13.26
N GLY A 540 -22.67 15.86 14.17
CA GLY A 540 -23.73 15.22 14.95
C GLY A 540 -23.33 14.76 16.35
N TRP A 541 -22.03 14.57 16.64
CA TRP A 541 -21.56 14.06 17.94
C TRP A 541 -20.36 14.77 18.58
N ALA A 542 -19.51 15.48 17.82
CA ALA A 542 -18.38 16.23 18.39
C ALA A 542 -18.81 17.54 19.07
N ASP A 543 -18.26 17.91 20.22
CA ASP A 543 -18.45 19.23 20.85
C ASP A 543 -17.43 20.26 20.34
N LEU A 544 -16.19 19.83 20.10
CA LEU A 544 -15.11 20.60 19.52
C LEU A 544 -14.44 19.77 18.41
N VAL A 545 -14.15 20.40 17.27
CA VAL A 545 -13.44 19.78 16.15
C VAL A 545 -12.21 20.61 15.84
N LEU A 546 -11.04 19.97 15.84
CA LEU A 546 -9.79 20.56 15.39
C LEU A 546 -9.45 20.01 14.00
N PRO A 547 -9.00 20.86 13.05
CA PRO A 547 -8.60 20.38 11.72
C PRO A 547 -7.46 19.37 11.82
N GLY A 548 -7.66 18.19 11.24
CA GLY A 548 -6.59 17.21 11.02
C GLY A 548 -5.87 17.43 9.69
N THR A 549 -4.65 16.93 9.58
CA THR A 549 -3.84 16.95 8.34
C THR A 549 -3.67 15.56 7.75
N SER A 550 -3.36 15.52 6.45
CA SER A 550 -3.04 14.27 5.73
C SER A 550 -1.59 13.86 5.97
N TYR A 551 -1.27 12.58 5.78
CA TYR A 551 0.13 12.11 5.78
C TYR A 551 1.03 12.88 4.79
N LEU A 552 0.45 13.43 3.71
CA LEU A 552 1.16 14.24 2.71
C LEU A 552 1.55 15.64 3.23
N GLU A 553 0.94 16.09 4.33
CA GLU A 553 1.14 17.40 4.95
C GLU A 553 1.93 17.31 6.26
N ARG A 554 2.15 16.11 6.77
CA ARG A 554 2.85 15.84 8.02
C ARG A 554 4.34 15.63 7.80
N ASP A 555 5.11 15.87 8.85
CA ASP A 555 6.52 15.53 8.92
C ASP A 555 6.76 14.71 10.19
N GLY A 556 7.33 13.51 10.04
CA GLY A 556 7.50 12.59 11.16
C GLY A 556 7.99 11.21 10.71
N THR A 557 7.58 10.19 11.45
CA THR A 557 7.90 8.79 11.16
C THR A 557 6.70 7.87 11.31
N TYR A 558 6.68 6.83 10.48
CA TYR A 558 5.73 5.71 10.52
C TYR A 558 6.48 4.41 10.82
N VAL A 559 5.84 3.47 11.49
CA VAL A 559 6.31 2.10 11.71
C VAL A 559 5.40 1.17 10.93
N ASN A 560 5.96 0.54 9.88
CA ASN A 560 5.20 -0.36 9.02
C ASN A 560 4.98 -1.74 9.68
N LEU A 561 4.27 -2.63 8.98
CA LEU A 561 3.89 -3.96 9.48
C LEU A 561 5.07 -4.89 9.83
N GLU A 562 6.26 -4.67 9.25
CA GLU A 562 7.48 -5.44 9.59
C GLU A 562 8.29 -4.80 10.74
N GLY A 563 7.82 -3.67 11.29
CA GLY A 563 8.48 -2.94 12.37
C GLY A 563 9.58 -1.98 11.89
N ARG A 564 9.62 -1.64 10.60
CA ARG A 564 10.58 -0.66 10.07
C ARG A 564 10.08 0.76 10.33
N VAL A 565 10.91 1.56 10.98
CA VAL A 565 10.67 2.98 11.23
C VAL A 565 11.07 3.78 9.98
N GLN A 566 10.10 4.29 9.22
CA GLN A 566 10.32 5.00 7.97
C GLN A 566 10.06 6.50 8.09
N ARG A 567 10.84 7.29 7.36
CA ARG A 567 10.75 8.76 7.36
C ARG A 567 9.59 9.25 6.48
N LEU A 568 8.61 9.93 7.08
CA LEU A 568 7.49 10.59 6.39
C LEU A 568 7.78 12.09 6.21
N ARG A 569 8.07 12.53 4.98
CA ARG A 569 8.36 13.94 4.68
C ARG A 569 7.12 14.67 4.18
N ARG A 570 6.95 15.92 4.65
CA ARG A 570 5.90 16.83 4.19
C ARG A 570 6.08 17.17 2.72
N ALA A 571 5.05 16.94 1.91
CA ALA A 571 5.02 17.23 0.48
C ALA A 571 3.97 18.27 0.07
N ALA A 572 3.04 18.62 0.97
CA ALA A 572 2.03 19.64 0.79
C ALA A 572 2.01 20.65 1.95
N ILE A 573 1.55 21.87 1.67
CA ILE A 573 1.33 22.87 2.72
C ILE A 573 -0.03 22.57 3.38
N PRO A 574 -0.08 22.31 4.71
CA PRO A 574 -1.34 22.10 5.40
C PRO A 574 -2.20 23.38 5.39
N PRO A 575 -3.54 23.26 5.34
CA PRO A 575 -4.44 24.40 5.39
C PRO A 575 -4.62 24.98 6.80
N ALA A 576 -4.10 24.31 7.82
CA ALA A 576 -4.21 24.63 9.23
C ALA A 576 -2.83 24.50 9.92
N PRO A 577 -2.63 25.08 11.11
CA PRO A 577 -1.45 24.83 11.93
C PRO A 577 -1.18 23.35 12.16
N ASP A 578 0.10 22.97 12.12
CA ASP A 578 0.56 21.60 12.36
C ASP A 578 0.08 21.04 13.70
N GLU A 579 -0.36 19.78 13.75
CA GLU A 579 -0.89 19.16 14.96
C GLU A 579 0.08 19.25 16.14
N LEU A 580 1.34 18.93 15.90
CA LEU A 580 2.36 19.00 16.94
C LEU A 580 2.54 20.42 17.51
N ALA A 581 2.37 21.45 16.68
CA ALA A 581 2.55 22.83 17.09
C ALA A 581 1.44 23.30 18.02
N TRP A 582 0.17 22.96 17.76
CA TRP A 582 -0.92 23.33 18.65
C TRP A 582 -1.02 22.39 19.86
N ILE A 583 -0.64 21.10 19.74
CA ILE A 583 -0.50 20.20 20.90
C ILE A 583 0.54 20.74 21.88
N ALA A 584 1.69 21.20 21.38
CA ALA A 584 2.73 21.82 22.22
C ALA A 584 2.21 23.08 22.94
N GLN A 585 1.44 23.92 22.25
CA GLN A 585 0.82 25.10 22.87
C GLN A 585 -0.17 24.72 23.96
N LEU A 586 -1.00 23.69 23.73
CA LEU A 586 -1.94 23.19 24.71
C LEU A 586 -1.22 22.57 25.92
N ALA A 587 -0.17 21.77 25.69
CA ALA A 587 0.66 21.16 26.73
C ALA A 587 1.31 22.20 27.65
N ALA A 588 1.77 23.32 27.11
CA ALA A 588 2.32 24.42 27.92
C ALA A 588 1.31 24.98 28.94
N ARG A 589 0.00 24.92 28.65
CA ARG A 589 -1.06 25.35 29.59
C ARG A 589 -1.25 24.40 30.77
N PHE A 590 -0.71 23.18 30.66
CA PHE A 590 -0.66 22.16 31.71
C PHE A 590 0.75 22.02 32.31
N GLU A 591 1.61 23.03 32.14
CA GLU A 591 2.99 23.03 32.64
C GLU A 591 3.85 21.85 32.11
N LEU A 592 3.46 21.29 30.97
CA LEU A 592 4.14 20.18 30.31
C LEU A 592 5.04 20.71 29.18
N GLU A 593 6.33 20.41 29.27
CA GLU A 593 7.29 20.75 28.21
C GLU A 593 7.16 19.77 27.04
N LEU A 594 6.85 20.30 25.86
CA LEU A 594 6.70 19.56 24.61
C LEU A 594 7.21 20.40 23.45
N SER A 595 8.07 19.83 22.60
CA SER A 595 8.61 20.52 21.44
C SER A 595 7.61 20.56 20.30
N PRO A 596 7.41 21.70 19.62
CA PRO A 596 6.59 21.77 18.41
C PRO A 596 7.31 21.19 17.17
N TYR A 597 8.56 20.75 17.30
CA TYR A 597 9.39 20.25 16.20
C TYR A 597 9.46 18.72 16.19
N PRO A 598 9.03 18.04 15.11
CA PRO A 598 8.98 16.58 15.04
C PRO A 598 10.32 15.92 15.34
N SER A 599 11.44 16.49 14.85
CA SER A 599 12.78 15.91 15.06
C SER A 599 13.18 15.80 16.53
N LEU A 600 12.77 16.76 17.38
CA LEU A 600 13.07 16.73 18.80
C LEU A 600 12.17 15.74 19.56
N VAL A 601 10.91 15.66 19.14
CA VAL A 601 9.94 14.69 19.72
C VAL A 601 10.33 13.27 19.34
N PHE A 602 10.72 13.05 18.09
CA PHE A 602 11.25 11.77 17.63
C PHE A 602 12.53 11.39 18.37
N ALA A 603 13.47 12.32 18.58
CA ALA A 603 14.69 12.02 19.33
C ALA A 603 14.36 11.53 20.75
N GLU A 604 13.41 12.18 21.44
CA GLU A 604 12.95 11.74 22.76
C GLU A 604 12.29 10.36 22.73
N LEU A 605 11.39 10.12 21.77
CA LEU A 605 10.70 8.85 21.60
C LEU A 605 11.68 7.72 21.23
N SER A 606 12.60 8.00 20.32
CA SER A 606 13.55 7.05 19.75
C SER A 606 14.49 6.49 20.80
N GLU A 607 14.96 7.31 21.75
CA GLU A 607 15.74 6.83 22.90
C GLU A 607 14.97 5.82 23.76
N ARG A 608 13.63 5.91 23.79
CA ARG A 608 12.79 5.01 24.58
C ARG A 608 12.46 3.70 23.87
N VAL A 609 12.12 3.76 22.58
CA VAL A 609 11.55 2.60 21.87
C VAL A 609 12.23 2.22 20.55
N PHE A 610 13.08 3.08 19.98
CA PHE A 610 13.76 2.82 18.70
C PHE A 610 15.29 2.76 18.81
N GLY A 611 15.83 2.64 20.02
CA GLY A 611 17.26 2.48 20.28
C GLY A 611 18.10 3.72 19.94
N GLY A 612 17.51 4.91 19.99
CA GLY A 612 18.22 6.19 19.77
C GLY A 612 18.54 6.50 18.31
N VAL A 613 17.89 5.83 17.35
CA VAL A 613 18.03 6.14 15.91
C VAL A 613 17.60 7.58 15.61
N THR A 614 18.35 8.29 14.78
CA THR A 614 18.01 9.67 14.36
C THR A 614 17.34 9.68 12.97
N TYR A 615 16.72 10.80 12.59
CA TYR A 615 16.22 10.97 11.21
C TYR A 615 17.29 10.82 10.13
N GLU A 616 18.54 11.18 10.43
CA GLU A 616 19.65 11.02 9.49
C GLU A 616 19.99 9.54 9.30
N ASP A 617 20.00 8.76 10.39
CA ASP A 617 20.24 7.32 10.35
C ASP A 617 19.15 6.55 9.59
N LEU A 618 17.89 7.01 9.65
CA LEU A 618 16.79 6.43 8.88
C LEU A 618 17.00 6.60 7.37
N GLY A 619 17.53 7.74 6.93
CA GLY A 619 17.74 8.03 5.52
C GLY A 619 16.46 7.94 4.66
N GLU A 620 16.59 7.37 3.46
CA GLU A 620 15.47 7.17 2.54
C GLU A 620 14.98 5.71 2.45
N GLU A 621 15.81 4.76 2.85
CA GLU A 621 15.48 3.33 2.81
C GLU A 621 14.99 2.82 4.18
N ALA A 622 15.46 3.40 5.28
CA ALA A 622 15.23 2.95 6.65
C ALA A 622 15.66 1.49 6.90
N ARG A 623 16.60 1.26 7.82
CA ARG A 623 17.04 -0.11 8.12
C ARG A 623 15.96 -0.88 8.90
N LEU A 624 15.71 -2.13 8.54
CA LEU A 624 14.88 -3.04 9.34
C LEU A 624 15.59 -3.31 10.68
N PRO A 625 14.93 -3.11 11.84
CA PRO A 625 15.57 -3.45 13.10
C PRO A 625 15.81 -4.96 13.20
N GLU A 626 16.83 -5.35 13.94
CA GLU A 626 17.18 -6.77 14.11
C GLU A 626 16.11 -7.53 14.90
N ARG A 627 16.16 -8.87 14.85
CA ARG A 627 15.26 -9.71 15.66
C ARG A 627 15.57 -9.51 17.15
N VAL A 628 14.51 -9.41 17.94
CA VAL A 628 14.63 -9.34 19.41
C VAL A 628 14.39 -10.75 19.97
N PRO A 629 15.36 -11.35 20.69
CA PRO A 629 15.16 -12.67 21.30
C PRO A 629 13.96 -12.68 22.26
N LEU A 630 13.19 -13.76 22.26
CA LEU A 630 12.13 -13.95 23.24
C LEU A 630 12.73 -14.22 24.62
N GLU A 631 12.46 -13.36 25.60
CA GLU A 631 12.81 -13.62 27.00
C GLU A 631 11.82 -14.59 27.66
N ALA A 632 10.56 -14.56 27.23
CA ALA A 632 9.50 -15.45 27.67
C ALA A 632 8.59 -15.82 26.49
N ALA A 633 7.80 -16.89 26.64
CA ALA A 633 6.78 -17.22 25.66
C ALA A 633 5.76 -16.07 25.56
N PRO A 634 5.42 -15.61 24.34
CA PRO A 634 4.51 -14.50 24.17
C PRO A 634 3.13 -14.86 24.74
N ALA A 635 2.55 -13.92 25.50
CA ALA A 635 1.19 -14.08 26.00
C ALA A 635 0.22 -14.14 24.81
N GLU A 636 -0.63 -15.16 24.78
CA GLU A 636 -1.64 -15.30 23.74
C GLU A 636 -2.87 -14.48 24.13
N ALA A 637 -3.33 -13.61 23.23
CA ALA A 637 -4.57 -12.87 23.43
C ALA A 637 -5.78 -13.80 23.60
N PRO A 638 -6.82 -13.38 24.33
CA PRO A 638 -8.06 -14.15 24.43
C PRO A 638 -8.70 -14.33 23.05
N ASP A 639 -9.32 -15.49 22.85
CA ASP A 639 -10.09 -15.74 21.63
C ASP A 639 -11.22 -14.71 21.49
N GLU A 640 -11.39 -14.19 20.28
CA GLU A 640 -12.55 -13.39 19.96
C GLU A 640 -13.87 -14.15 20.19
N PRO A 641 -14.95 -13.46 20.60
CA PRO A 641 -16.26 -14.06 20.69
C PRO A 641 -16.69 -14.61 19.32
N VAL A 642 -16.79 -15.94 19.24
CA VAL A 642 -17.27 -16.60 18.01
C VAL A 642 -18.72 -16.15 17.76
N PRO A 643 -19.03 -15.60 16.58
CA PRO A 643 -20.40 -15.20 16.27
C PRO A 643 -21.34 -16.41 16.38
N PRO A 644 -22.61 -16.21 16.78
CA PRO A 644 -23.57 -17.30 16.89
C PRO A 644 -23.67 -18.06 15.57
N LYS A 645 -23.69 -19.40 15.65
CA LYS A 645 -23.84 -20.23 14.46
C LYS A 645 -25.18 -19.94 13.79
N ALA A 646 -25.15 -19.87 12.47
CA ALA A 646 -26.35 -19.80 11.66
C ALA A 646 -27.31 -20.96 11.99
N THR A 647 -28.57 -20.62 12.17
CA THR A 647 -29.71 -21.55 12.36
C THR A 647 -30.28 -21.98 11.00
N ALA A 648 -31.27 -22.88 11.00
CA ALA A 648 -31.92 -23.30 9.77
C ALA A 648 -32.63 -22.10 9.09
N GLY A 649 -32.07 -21.63 7.97
CA GLY A 649 -32.60 -20.52 7.18
C GLY A 649 -31.74 -19.26 7.18
N THR A 650 -30.74 -19.16 8.07
CA THR A 650 -29.84 -18.01 8.15
C THR A 650 -28.42 -18.32 7.63
N LEU A 651 -27.63 -17.28 7.42
CA LEU A 651 -26.21 -17.33 7.07
C LEU A 651 -25.41 -16.48 8.07
N GLN A 652 -24.19 -16.90 8.38
CA GLN A 652 -23.25 -16.08 9.14
C GLN A 652 -22.68 -15.01 8.20
N LEU A 653 -22.79 -13.74 8.60
CA LEU A 653 -22.29 -12.62 7.82
C LEU A 653 -20.83 -12.35 8.18
N LEU A 654 -19.97 -12.37 7.16
CA LEU A 654 -18.61 -11.86 7.20
C LEU A 654 -18.58 -10.50 6.51
N ARG A 655 -18.14 -9.47 7.23
CA ARG A 655 -17.87 -8.14 6.67
C ARG A 655 -16.36 -8.04 6.41
N TYR A 656 -15.98 -7.38 5.34
CA TYR A 656 -14.58 -7.05 5.06
C TYR A 656 -14.49 -5.58 4.64
N ARG A 657 -13.36 -4.96 4.97
CA ARG A 657 -13.04 -3.61 4.51
C ARG A 657 -12.37 -3.69 3.14
N PRO A 658 -12.96 -3.11 2.08
CA PRO A 658 -12.34 -3.06 0.76
C PRO A 658 -11.10 -2.14 0.73
N LEU A 659 -10.16 -2.43 -0.17
CA LEU A 659 -8.95 -1.66 -0.42
C LEU A 659 -9.31 -0.20 -0.72
N PHE A 660 -10.25 -0.01 -1.63
CA PHE A 660 -10.68 1.29 -2.13
C PHE A 660 -11.80 1.91 -1.27
N SER A 661 -11.73 1.69 0.04
CA SER A 661 -12.62 2.32 1.02
C SER A 661 -11.81 3.07 2.08
N GLY A 662 -12.50 3.91 2.86
CA GLY A 662 -11.92 4.74 3.92
C GLY A 662 -12.07 6.23 3.65
N ALA A 663 -12.00 7.01 4.73
CA ALA A 663 -12.35 8.44 4.74
C ALA A 663 -11.69 9.25 3.61
N ALA A 664 -10.39 9.06 3.39
CA ALA A 664 -9.67 9.74 2.31
C ALA A 664 -10.10 9.22 0.92
N VAL A 665 -10.14 7.90 0.71
CA VAL A 665 -10.38 7.29 -0.61
C VAL A 665 -11.79 7.58 -1.13
N GLU A 666 -12.78 7.63 -0.25
CA GLU A 666 -14.16 7.97 -0.64
C GLU A 666 -14.29 9.37 -1.27
N ARG A 667 -13.31 10.25 -1.03
CA ARG A 667 -13.24 11.61 -1.57
C ARG A 667 -12.33 11.75 -2.78
N VAL A 668 -11.90 10.63 -3.37
CA VAL A 668 -11.06 10.57 -4.56
C VAL A 668 -11.92 10.14 -5.76
N PRO A 669 -12.39 11.08 -6.61
CA PRO A 669 -13.24 10.76 -7.77
C PRO A 669 -12.64 9.72 -8.70
N GLU A 670 -11.31 9.78 -8.89
CA GLU A 670 -10.55 8.92 -9.79
C GLU A 670 -10.53 7.46 -9.35
N LEU A 671 -10.82 7.17 -8.07
CA LEU A 671 -10.84 5.81 -7.52
C LEU A 671 -12.26 5.26 -7.32
N GLN A 672 -13.33 6.06 -7.54
CA GLN A 672 -14.70 5.61 -7.26
C GLN A 672 -15.11 4.40 -8.12
N PHE A 673 -14.56 4.28 -9.33
CA PHE A 673 -14.85 3.13 -10.22
C PHE A 673 -14.26 1.80 -9.72
N GLN A 674 -13.32 1.85 -8.77
CA GLN A 674 -12.67 0.68 -8.18
C GLN A 674 -13.35 0.24 -6.86
N ARG A 675 -14.30 1.03 -6.35
CA ARG A 675 -15.05 0.69 -5.13
C ARG A 675 -15.90 -0.56 -5.36
N PRO A 676 -16.11 -1.40 -4.33
CA PRO A 676 -16.91 -2.60 -4.50
C PRO A 676 -18.34 -2.22 -4.91
N ALA A 677 -18.91 -3.00 -5.82
CA ALA A 677 -20.33 -2.92 -6.14
C ALA A 677 -21.19 -3.38 -4.93
N PRO A 678 -22.47 -2.96 -4.84
CA PRO A 678 -23.40 -3.40 -3.80
C PRO A 678 -23.80 -4.88 -4.00
N GLU A 679 -22.91 -5.77 -3.60
CA GLU A 679 -22.99 -7.22 -3.82
C GLU A 679 -22.88 -8.01 -2.52
N ILE A 680 -23.50 -9.19 -2.51
CA ILE A 680 -23.32 -10.21 -1.47
C ILE A 680 -22.75 -11.48 -2.09
N GLU A 681 -21.65 -11.97 -1.54
CA GLU A 681 -21.08 -13.24 -1.93
C GLU A 681 -21.74 -14.39 -1.17
N LEU A 682 -22.18 -15.40 -1.91
CA LEU A 682 -22.79 -16.61 -1.41
C LEU A 682 -22.02 -17.84 -1.91
N SER A 683 -21.92 -18.87 -1.07
CA SER A 683 -21.38 -20.14 -1.51
C SER A 683 -22.24 -20.75 -2.62
N ALA A 684 -21.63 -21.53 -3.52
CA ALA A 684 -22.39 -22.23 -4.56
C ALA A 684 -23.48 -23.17 -3.99
N ARG A 685 -23.29 -23.69 -2.77
CA ARG A 685 -24.27 -24.55 -2.08
C ARG A 685 -25.44 -23.73 -1.54
N ASP A 686 -25.17 -22.57 -0.95
CA ASP A 686 -26.21 -21.71 -0.38
C ASP A 686 -27.02 -21.02 -1.48
N ALA A 687 -26.38 -20.56 -2.55
CA ALA A 687 -27.07 -20.02 -3.72
C ALA A 687 -28.07 -21.04 -4.30
N ARG A 688 -27.67 -22.32 -4.44
CA ARG A 688 -28.59 -23.40 -4.86
C ARG A 688 -29.72 -23.64 -3.88
N ARG A 689 -29.42 -23.66 -2.57
CA ARG A 689 -30.42 -23.85 -1.51
C ARG A 689 -31.47 -22.74 -1.51
N LEU A 690 -31.05 -21.50 -1.75
CA LEU A 690 -31.90 -20.30 -1.80
C LEU A 690 -32.53 -20.09 -3.19
N GLY A 691 -32.14 -20.88 -4.19
CA GLY A 691 -32.57 -20.75 -5.58
C GLY A 691 -32.03 -19.50 -6.29
N VAL A 692 -31.04 -18.81 -5.74
CA VAL A 692 -30.47 -17.55 -6.22
C VAL A 692 -29.43 -17.78 -7.32
N LYS A 693 -29.45 -16.97 -8.38
CA LYS A 693 -28.47 -16.97 -9.47
C LYS A 693 -27.49 -15.81 -9.35
N ARG A 694 -26.34 -15.92 -10.03
CA ARG A 694 -25.36 -14.82 -10.13
C ARG A 694 -26.01 -13.59 -10.77
N GLY A 695 -25.79 -12.42 -10.18
CA GLY A 695 -26.32 -11.13 -10.59
C GLY A 695 -27.80 -10.90 -10.25
N GLU A 696 -28.49 -11.89 -9.67
CA GLU A 696 -29.89 -11.73 -9.25
C GLU A 696 -29.94 -10.79 -8.02
N PRO A 697 -30.88 -9.83 -7.97
CA PRO A 697 -31.09 -9.04 -6.78
C PRO A 697 -31.59 -9.94 -5.65
N VAL A 698 -31.09 -9.68 -4.44
CA VAL A 698 -31.50 -10.37 -3.21
C VAL A 698 -31.68 -9.36 -2.09
N ASN A 699 -32.62 -9.67 -1.21
CA ASN A 699 -32.85 -8.90 0.00
C ASN A 699 -32.15 -9.59 1.18
N VAL A 700 -31.30 -8.83 1.87
CA VAL A 700 -30.52 -9.29 3.01
C VAL A 700 -31.06 -8.62 4.26
N ARG A 701 -31.53 -9.42 5.22
CA ARG A 701 -32.19 -8.92 6.43
C ARG A 701 -31.49 -9.38 7.69
N SER A 702 -31.41 -8.46 8.64
CA SER A 702 -30.98 -8.76 10.00
C SER A 702 -31.42 -7.64 10.94
N ASN A 703 -31.91 -7.99 12.13
CA ASN A 703 -32.25 -7.04 13.20
C ASN A 703 -33.13 -5.84 12.73
N GLY A 704 -34.11 -6.08 11.86
CA GLY A 704 -34.96 -5.03 11.30
C GLY A 704 -34.32 -4.21 10.16
N THR A 705 -33.01 -4.31 9.96
CA THR A 705 -32.29 -3.77 8.80
C THR A 705 -32.52 -4.66 7.58
N SER A 706 -32.79 -4.04 6.43
CA SER A 706 -32.96 -4.71 5.14
C SER A 706 -32.16 -3.97 4.08
N VAL A 707 -31.33 -4.70 3.34
CA VAL A 707 -30.51 -4.16 2.24
C VAL A 707 -30.75 -4.97 0.99
N GLU A 708 -30.93 -4.31 -0.15
CA GLU A 708 -30.98 -4.97 -1.46
C GLU A 708 -29.59 -4.99 -2.08
N LEU A 709 -29.09 -6.18 -2.43
CA LEU A 709 -27.76 -6.39 -2.99
C LEU A 709 -27.84 -7.35 -4.18
N ARG A 710 -26.81 -7.36 -5.04
CA ARG A 710 -26.71 -8.37 -6.11
C ARG A 710 -25.96 -9.60 -5.62
N ALA A 711 -26.50 -10.78 -5.91
CA ALA A 711 -25.87 -12.03 -5.50
C ALA A 711 -24.67 -12.39 -6.38
N MET A 712 -23.52 -12.59 -5.75
CA MET A 712 -22.32 -13.13 -6.37
C MET A 712 -22.06 -14.54 -5.86
N ILE A 713 -21.71 -15.46 -6.76
CA ILE A 713 -21.49 -16.86 -6.38
C ILE A 713 -19.99 -17.11 -6.25
N ASN A 714 -19.53 -17.23 -5.00
CA ASN A 714 -18.15 -17.59 -4.70
C ASN A 714 -18.04 -19.11 -4.45
N LYS A 715 -17.25 -19.79 -5.28
CA LYS A 715 -17.08 -21.25 -5.18
C LYS A 715 -16.18 -21.68 -4.02
N ARG A 716 -15.28 -20.79 -3.57
CA ARG A 716 -14.36 -21.03 -2.46
C ARG A 716 -14.95 -20.69 -1.09
N LEU A 717 -16.03 -19.90 -1.06
CA LEU A 717 -16.70 -19.53 0.18
C LEU A 717 -17.34 -20.75 0.85
N LYS A 718 -17.11 -20.90 2.15
CA LYS A 718 -17.69 -21.94 3.00
C LYS A 718 -19.21 -21.86 3.01
N ALA A 719 -19.87 -23.00 2.93
CA ALA A 719 -21.33 -23.06 3.05
C ALA A 719 -21.80 -22.63 4.45
N GLY A 720 -22.89 -21.87 4.50
CA GLY A 720 -23.43 -21.23 5.70
C GLY A 720 -22.85 -19.84 5.98
N VAL A 721 -21.94 -19.34 5.14
CA VAL A 721 -21.34 -18.00 5.26
C VAL A 721 -21.75 -17.14 4.07
N ALA A 722 -22.05 -15.88 4.33
CA ALA A 722 -22.20 -14.84 3.33
C ALA A 722 -21.17 -13.75 3.57
N ARG A 723 -20.64 -13.13 2.52
CA ARG A 723 -19.66 -12.05 2.63
C ARG A 723 -20.14 -10.78 1.95
N ILE A 724 -19.98 -9.62 2.62
CA ILE A 724 -20.39 -8.30 2.11
C ILE A 724 -19.27 -7.30 2.42
N ALA A 725 -18.99 -6.40 1.48
CA ALA A 725 -18.12 -5.24 1.73
C ALA A 725 -18.76 -4.33 2.78
N GLU A 726 -17.98 -3.83 3.72
CA GLU A 726 -18.49 -3.03 4.85
C GLU A 726 -19.35 -1.83 4.41
N ASP A 727 -18.94 -1.14 3.33
CA ASP A 727 -19.64 -0.03 2.68
C ASP A 727 -21.13 -0.32 2.39
N HIS A 728 -21.46 -1.59 2.14
CA HIS A 728 -22.80 -2.02 1.73
C HIS A 728 -23.55 -2.79 2.83
N ALA A 729 -22.87 -3.12 3.93
CA ALA A 729 -23.44 -3.95 5.00
C ALA A 729 -24.38 -3.17 5.93
N ARG A 730 -24.25 -1.83 6.03
CA ARG A 730 -25.03 -0.99 6.97
C ARG A 730 -25.02 -1.58 8.40
N ASP A 731 -26.18 -1.64 9.05
CA ASP A 731 -26.38 -2.17 10.40
C ASP A 731 -26.78 -3.66 10.41
N LEU A 732 -26.40 -4.43 9.39
CA LEU A 732 -26.64 -5.89 9.41
C LEU A 732 -25.81 -6.53 10.54
N HIS A 733 -26.46 -7.37 11.36
CA HIS A 733 -25.80 -8.13 12.42
C HIS A 733 -25.06 -9.35 11.83
N PRO A 734 -24.21 -10.03 12.64
CA PRO A 734 -23.44 -11.20 12.20
C PRO A 734 -24.25 -12.41 11.70
N THR A 735 -25.59 -12.37 11.74
CA THR A 735 -26.46 -13.42 11.20
C THR A 735 -27.53 -12.79 10.32
N VAL A 736 -27.60 -13.21 9.06
CA VAL A 736 -28.49 -12.64 8.05
C VAL A 736 -29.40 -13.68 7.43
N GLU A 737 -30.59 -13.24 7.04
CA GLU A 737 -31.50 -13.96 6.13
C GLU A 737 -31.34 -13.39 4.72
N VAL A 738 -31.30 -14.27 3.72
CA VAL A 738 -31.20 -13.88 2.32
C VAL A 738 -32.41 -14.43 1.56
N SER A 739 -33.19 -13.54 0.96
CA SER A 739 -34.34 -13.88 0.13
C SER A 739 -34.24 -13.25 -1.25
N LYS A 740 -35.04 -13.77 -2.19
CA LYS A 740 -35.28 -13.12 -3.48
C LYS A 740 -36.21 -11.92 -3.33
#